data_AF-A0A414WLY1-F1
#
_entry.id   AF-A0A414WLY1-F1
#
_cell.length_a   1.000
_cell.length_b   1.000
_cell.length_c   1.000
_cell.angle_alpha   90.00
_cell.angle_beta   90.00
_cell.angle_gamma   90.00
#
_symmetry.space_group_name_H-M   'P 1'
#
loop_
_entity.id
_entity.type
_entity.pdbx_description
1 polymer ?
#
loop_
_entity_poly.entity_id
_entity_poly.type
_entity_poly.pdbx_seq_one_letter_code
_entity_poly.pdbx_strand_id
1 'polypeptide(L)'
;MSIEAWLALLPADDADLLRWVFSDRPLMDYPRKPAGLGPLRRRRDDLISSRPQLDEDQFSSFYTCYDLTVETFCEITQASPLAFGYLKAIKVSNRFSLRRAANDPTLPQEWRDRIAQLHRRPAADTLRAPINIEKDNASQLEQIARKKLGSFSTRCAALRAFAETGAVEEYHALKDIRIKYQRFLNDNKCGFKQMLVMPSEDTKCLNELRGTGRFLVPRGNKIRSYKIDNRLTSELRRVLTLAAGRNIECGAGLILRENKELCDLYDVRDDEELYEIIRTYVRPDTVHGLRTVVSPVIRLGETDRKRQMLDVLRDAGTELSREEFAQRYAEKYCIDTKTVRSNYLRDMNAYLRNDRYSYVDVDLSAEQQQFIKDMVTEDYVSLPYVRASFIAKFGSTSGRLINDQTLAPLGLEVSRDLIVKKGVDLRKSFENLLMSRDSFAYGAPGFGDEVINHQDFRLAIAQLLRNFTFIECNHGSFISLKHLEESVGIRRIDLSSYAYAVSGRTEPGVPFTVASLRNQGFEHKLDAVAEECGFDDAFFDSIVVYGLPQEQIRRTRFGGTYMFCRKEGSFSIADAVEYVAKQKGPIEVGDLIDAFQDDYGVVVTAYDINRAVNDKDLFHNEDLDMVMPNKEANAAYLRELYIKNNQ
;
A
#
# COMPACT_ATOMS: atom_id res chain seq x y z
N MET A 1 5.78 43.77 16.03
CA MET A 1 7.24 43.71 15.82
C MET A 1 7.46 43.03 14.48
N SER A 2 8.24 43.61 13.57
CA SER A 2 8.45 43.00 12.25
C SER A 2 9.45 41.84 12.31
N ILE A 3 9.42 40.95 11.31
CA ILE A 3 10.39 39.86 11.16
C ILE A 3 11.83 40.40 11.19
N GLU A 4 12.13 41.51 10.50
CA GLU A 4 13.49 42.08 10.47
C GLU A 4 13.93 42.62 11.82
N ALA A 5 13.03 43.23 12.59
CA ALA A 5 13.33 43.66 13.95
C ALA A 5 13.59 42.48 14.89
N TRP A 6 12.84 41.38 14.72
CA TRP A 6 13.08 40.14 15.46
C TRP A 6 14.42 39.50 15.09
N LEU A 7 14.74 39.39 13.79
CA LEU A 7 16.01 38.85 13.32
C LEU A 7 17.22 39.67 13.79
N ALA A 8 17.06 40.98 13.97
CA ALA A 8 18.12 41.85 14.51
C ALA A 8 18.40 41.65 16.02
N LEU A 9 17.45 41.03 16.75
CA LEU A 9 17.60 40.72 18.18
C LEU A 9 18.21 39.34 18.44
N LEU A 10 18.31 38.49 17.41
CA LEU A 10 18.86 37.14 17.52
C LEU A 10 20.39 37.14 17.35
N PRO A 11 21.09 36.15 17.92
CA PRO A 11 22.48 35.87 17.57
C PRO A 11 22.65 35.72 16.05
N ALA A 12 23.79 36.17 15.51
CA ALA A 12 24.02 36.25 14.06
C ALA A 12 23.76 34.92 13.33
N ASP A 13 24.18 33.79 13.91
CA ASP A 13 23.97 32.46 13.31
C ASP A 13 22.50 32.03 13.29
N ASP A 14 21.72 32.37 14.33
CA ASP A 14 20.29 32.06 14.38
C ASP A 14 19.49 32.95 13.40
N ALA A 15 19.88 34.23 13.30
CA ALA A 15 19.30 35.16 12.34
C ALA A 15 19.60 34.73 10.89
N ASP A 16 20.83 34.30 10.60
CA ASP A 16 21.24 33.79 9.29
C ASP A 16 20.50 32.50 8.91
N LEU A 17 20.32 31.59 9.88
CA LEU A 17 19.56 30.36 9.70
C LEU A 17 18.08 30.64 9.36
N LEU A 18 17.42 31.53 10.11
CA LEU A 18 16.02 31.89 9.83
C LEU A 18 15.86 32.64 8.51
N ARG A 19 16.77 33.55 8.16
CA ARG A 19 16.78 34.19 6.82
C ARG A 19 16.88 33.17 5.70
N TRP A 20 17.69 32.13 5.89
CA TRP A 20 17.80 31.04 4.91
C TRP A 20 16.49 30.25 4.78
N VAL A 21 15.88 29.89 5.91
CA VAL A 21 14.61 29.15 5.96
C VAL A 21 13.47 29.96 5.32
N PHE A 22 13.38 31.26 5.63
CA PHE A 22 12.35 32.15 5.07
C PHE A 22 12.61 32.55 3.61
N SER A 23 13.78 32.21 3.05
CA SER A 23 14.07 32.37 1.63
C SER A 23 13.63 31.16 0.78
N ASP A 24 12.95 30.18 1.38
CA ASP A 24 12.47 28.95 0.75
C ASP A 24 13.59 28.10 0.10
N ARG A 25 14.82 28.20 0.64
CA ARG A 25 15.97 27.44 0.17
C ARG A 25 16.09 26.10 0.92
N PRO A 26 16.52 25.02 0.27
CA PRO A 26 16.77 23.75 0.95
C PRO A 26 17.77 23.90 2.10
N LEU A 27 17.44 23.32 3.26
CA LEU A 27 18.33 23.35 4.43
C LEU A 27 19.63 22.57 4.20
N MET A 28 19.63 21.64 3.24
CA MET A 28 20.81 20.87 2.82
C MET A 28 21.90 21.72 2.16
N ASP A 29 21.54 22.89 1.63
CA ASP A 29 22.43 23.81 0.96
C ASP A 29 22.89 24.96 1.88
N TYR A 30 22.54 24.89 3.18
CA TYR A 30 22.93 25.92 4.13
C TYR A 30 24.46 25.93 4.33
N PRO A 31 25.15 27.08 4.14
CA PRO A 31 26.61 27.14 4.11
C PRO A 31 27.30 26.76 5.43
N ARG A 32 26.65 26.98 6.57
CA ARG A 32 27.21 26.71 7.92
C ARG A 32 26.63 25.44 8.55
N LYS A 33 26.33 24.41 7.75
CA LYS A 33 25.71 23.18 8.25
C LYS A 33 26.66 22.29 9.07
N PRO A 34 26.24 21.74 10.23
CA PRO A 34 26.99 20.77 11.00
C PRO A 34 26.95 19.38 10.32
N ALA A 35 27.70 18.41 10.87
CA ALA A 35 27.67 17.02 10.42
C ALA A 35 26.27 16.41 10.65
N GLY A 36 25.40 16.51 9.65
CA GLY A 36 24.01 16.05 9.68
C GLY A 36 22.99 17.18 9.85
N LEU A 37 21.79 16.97 9.30
CA LEU A 37 20.71 17.98 9.29
C LEU A 37 19.87 18.01 10.58
N GLY A 38 19.99 16.98 11.43
CA GLY A 38 19.20 16.85 12.66
C GLY A 38 19.35 18.04 13.63
N PRO A 39 20.58 18.46 13.96
CA PRO A 39 20.81 19.62 14.83
C PRO A 39 20.24 20.93 14.27
N LEU A 40 20.37 21.20 12.97
CA LEU A 40 19.79 22.40 12.34
C LEU A 40 18.27 22.40 12.35
N ARG A 41 17.64 21.24 12.12
CA ARG A 41 16.17 21.11 12.18
C ARG A 41 15.65 21.40 13.57
N ARG A 42 16.26 20.83 14.62
CA ARG A 42 15.90 21.12 16.01
C ARG A 42 16.09 22.60 16.33
N ARG A 43 17.23 23.19 15.97
CA ARG A 43 17.50 24.61 16.22
C ARG A 43 16.49 25.54 15.53
N ARG A 44 16.11 25.25 14.28
CA ARG A 44 15.03 25.94 13.56
C ARG A 44 13.70 25.84 14.33
N ASP A 45 13.31 24.64 14.73
CA ASP A 45 12.02 24.39 15.38
C ASP A 45 11.95 25.08 16.74
N ASP A 46 13.05 25.09 17.50
CA ASP A 46 13.16 25.80 18.78
C ASP A 46 12.97 27.31 18.58
N LEU A 47 13.68 27.92 17.61
CA LEU A 47 13.60 29.35 17.31
C LEU A 47 12.20 29.77 16.83
N ILE A 48 11.55 28.95 16.01
CA ILE A 48 10.18 29.19 15.53
C ILE A 48 9.16 29.07 16.68
N SER A 49 9.37 28.11 17.58
CA SER A 49 8.49 27.87 18.74
C SER A 49 8.60 28.98 19.79
N SER A 50 9.78 29.59 19.94
CA SER A 50 10.04 30.69 20.88
C SER A 50 9.84 32.09 20.28
N ARG A 51 9.25 32.22 19.10
CA ARG A 51 9.11 33.52 18.42
C ARG A 51 8.14 34.46 19.15
N PRO A 52 8.39 35.77 19.15
CA PRO A 52 7.41 36.76 19.61
C PRO A 52 6.24 36.88 18.62
N GLN A 53 5.18 37.58 19.02
CA GLN A 53 4.11 37.93 18.10
C GLN A 53 4.62 38.92 17.04
N LEU A 54 4.46 38.58 15.77
CA LEU A 54 5.00 39.35 14.65
C LEU A 54 3.88 40.06 13.88
N ASP A 55 4.21 41.20 13.27
CA ASP A 55 3.24 41.98 12.50
C ASP A 55 2.74 41.20 11.28
N GLU A 56 3.59 40.32 10.74
CA GLU A 56 3.32 39.45 9.60
C GLU A 56 2.33 38.32 9.92
N ASP A 57 2.01 38.07 11.20
CA ASP A 57 0.95 37.12 11.59
C ASP A 57 -0.44 37.59 11.12
N GLN A 58 -0.63 38.88 10.80
CA GLN A 58 -1.87 39.41 10.22
C GLN A 58 -2.20 38.77 8.86
N PHE A 59 -1.19 38.29 8.14
CA PHE A 59 -1.35 37.62 6.85
C PHE A 59 -1.70 36.14 6.99
N SER A 60 -1.66 35.59 8.22
CA SER A 60 -1.80 34.15 8.48
C SER A 60 -3.13 33.60 7.97
N SER A 61 -4.25 34.31 8.16
CA SER A 61 -5.56 33.88 7.65
C SER A 61 -5.58 33.83 6.12
N PHE A 62 -4.96 34.80 5.47
CA PHE A 62 -4.91 34.85 4.00
C PHE A 62 -4.03 33.74 3.43
N TYR A 63 -2.84 33.53 4.01
CA TYR A 63 -1.93 32.45 3.64
C TYR A 63 -2.50 31.04 3.89
N THR A 64 -3.18 30.86 5.03
CA THR A 64 -3.74 29.56 5.42
C THR A 64 -4.98 29.22 4.59
N CYS A 65 -5.73 30.21 4.11
CA CYS A 65 -6.95 29.95 3.34
C CYS A 65 -6.71 29.78 1.85
N TYR A 66 -5.74 30.48 1.24
CA TYR A 66 -5.62 30.55 -0.21
C TYR A 66 -4.29 30.01 -0.73
N ASP A 67 -4.35 29.38 -1.90
CA ASP A 67 -3.17 28.93 -2.65
C ASP A 67 -2.48 30.14 -3.29
N LEU A 68 -1.34 30.50 -2.73
CA LEU A 68 -0.58 31.71 -3.06
C LEU A 68 0.83 31.31 -3.47
N THR A 69 1.31 31.90 -4.55
CA THR A 69 2.75 31.92 -4.86
C THR A 69 3.41 33.10 -4.15
N VAL A 70 4.74 33.09 -4.03
CA VAL A 70 5.50 34.23 -3.45
C VAL A 70 5.16 35.52 -4.21
N GLU A 71 5.12 35.45 -5.54
CA GLU A 71 4.87 36.59 -6.43
C GLU A 71 3.46 37.15 -6.22
N THR A 72 2.45 36.28 -6.25
CA THR A 72 1.05 36.69 -6.08
C THR A 72 0.78 37.23 -4.68
N PHE A 73 1.38 36.65 -3.64
CA PHE A 73 1.29 37.17 -2.28
C PHE A 73 1.90 38.56 -2.15
N CYS A 74 3.10 38.79 -2.70
CA CYS A 74 3.75 40.09 -2.65
C CYS A 74 2.98 41.15 -3.44
N GLU A 75 2.46 40.81 -4.63
CA GLU A 75 1.64 41.73 -5.43
C GLU A 75 0.36 42.15 -4.70
N ILE A 76 -0.29 41.23 -3.97
CA ILE A 76 -1.56 41.49 -3.29
C ILE A 76 -1.35 42.22 -1.97
N THR A 77 -0.47 41.71 -1.12
CA THR A 77 -0.28 42.21 0.25
C THR A 77 0.72 43.35 0.34
N GLN A 78 1.56 43.52 -0.70
CA GLN A 78 2.73 44.43 -0.71
C GLN A 78 3.75 44.13 0.39
N ALA A 79 3.66 42.95 1.01
CA ALA A 79 4.65 42.46 1.96
C ALA A 79 5.88 41.90 1.21
N SER A 80 6.97 41.72 1.94
CA SER A 80 8.20 41.17 1.38
C SER A 80 8.09 39.66 1.13
N PRO A 81 8.90 39.09 0.21
CA PRO A 81 9.02 37.65 0.04
C PRO A 81 9.38 36.91 1.33
N LEU A 82 10.12 37.58 2.22
CA LEU A 82 10.51 37.06 3.53
C LEU A 82 9.28 36.78 4.42
N ALA A 83 8.24 37.62 4.34
CA ALA A 83 6.99 37.42 5.06
C ALA A 83 6.25 36.16 4.57
N PHE A 84 6.28 35.88 3.26
CA PHE A 84 5.70 34.66 2.70
C PHE A 84 6.44 33.40 3.17
N GLY A 85 7.77 33.40 3.11
CA GLY A 85 8.57 32.27 3.55
C GLY A 85 8.49 32.02 5.07
N TYR A 86 8.33 33.09 5.86
CA TYR A 86 7.98 32.98 7.29
C TYR A 86 6.66 32.23 7.49
N LEU A 87 5.58 32.67 6.83
CA LEU A 87 4.26 32.03 6.95
C LEU A 87 4.30 30.56 6.51
N LYS A 88 5.05 30.24 5.45
CA LYS A 88 5.30 28.87 4.99
C LYS A 88 6.03 28.01 6.02
N ALA A 89 6.95 28.60 6.78
CA ALA A 89 7.70 27.89 7.80
C ALA A 89 6.86 27.58 9.06
N ILE A 90 5.82 28.39 9.34
CA ILE A 90 5.05 28.30 10.59
C ILE A 90 3.60 27.80 10.42
N LYS A 91 3.08 27.76 9.18
CA LYS A 91 1.71 27.39 8.86
C LYS A 91 1.65 26.56 7.59
N VAL A 92 0.62 25.72 7.50
CA VAL A 92 0.28 24.96 6.30
C VAL A 92 -0.83 25.71 5.56
N SER A 93 -0.62 26.00 4.27
CA SER A 93 -1.65 26.63 3.41
C SER A 93 -2.71 25.61 2.97
N ASN A 94 -3.98 26.04 2.86
CA ASN A 94 -5.07 25.30 2.23
C ASN A 94 -5.32 25.75 0.78
N ARG A 95 -5.83 24.81 -0.03
CA ARG A 95 -5.89 24.87 -1.49
C ARG A 95 -7.05 25.68 -2.08
N PHE A 96 -7.66 26.65 -1.39
CA PHE A 96 -8.69 27.45 -2.06
C PHE A 96 -8.03 28.32 -3.12
N SER A 97 -8.52 28.27 -4.36
CA SER A 97 -7.93 29.04 -5.44
C SER A 97 -8.02 30.54 -5.16
N LEU A 98 -6.96 31.27 -5.51
CA LEU A 98 -6.87 32.72 -5.37
C LEU A 98 -8.05 33.47 -6.02
N ARG A 99 -8.70 32.85 -7.03
CA ARG A 99 -9.93 33.37 -7.67
C ARG A 99 -11.08 33.58 -6.69
N ARG A 100 -11.17 32.78 -5.63
CA ARG A 100 -12.22 32.91 -4.60
C ARG A 100 -11.98 34.10 -3.66
N ALA A 101 -10.72 34.46 -3.44
CA ALA A 101 -10.34 35.55 -2.55
C ALA A 101 -10.87 36.92 -3.03
N ALA A 102 -11.05 37.13 -4.34
CA ALA A 102 -11.60 38.37 -4.90
C ALA A 102 -13.01 38.72 -4.37
N ASN A 103 -13.77 37.72 -3.93
CA ASN A 103 -15.14 37.89 -3.42
C ASN A 103 -15.26 37.56 -1.92
N ASP A 104 -14.15 37.40 -1.20
CA ASP A 104 -14.14 37.08 0.22
C ASP A 104 -14.33 38.35 1.07
N PRO A 105 -15.51 38.55 1.70
CA PRO A 105 -15.78 39.77 2.47
C PRO A 105 -14.91 39.89 3.72
N THR A 106 -14.21 38.82 4.14
CA THR A 106 -13.30 38.84 5.28
C THR A 106 -11.92 39.40 4.93
N LEU A 107 -11.60 39.55 3.63
CA LEU A 107 -10.36 40.16 3.17
C LEU A 107 -10.49 41.67 2.95
N PRO A 108 -9.41 42.43 3.19
CA PRO A 108 -9.35 43.86 2.87
C PRO A 108 -9.78 44.14 1.43
N GLN A 109 -10.58 45.18 1.23
CA GLN A 109 -11.09 45.56 -0.10
C GLN A 109 -9.95 45.78 -1.10
N GLU A 110 -8.84 46.40 -0.66
CA GLU A 110 -7.66 46.64 -1.48
C GLU A 110 -7.02 45.34 -2.00
N TRP A 111 -7.03 44.27 -1.19
CA TRP A 111 -6.48 42.97 -1.61
C TRP A 111 -7.40 42.33 -2.65
N ARG A 112 -8.71 42.39 -2.43
CA ARG A 112 -9.72 41.89 -3.39
C ARG A 112 -9.63 42.60 -4.73
N ASP A 113 -9.42 43.90 -4.73
CA ASP A 113 -9.29 44.70 -5.95
C ASP A 113 -8.02 44.34 -6.73
N ARG A 114 -6.89 44.13 -6.04
CA ARG A 114 -5.62 43.66 -6.65
C ARG A 114 -5.77 42.25 -7.22
N ILE A 115 -6.42 41.34 -6.50
CA ILE A 115 -6.73 39.98 -6.99
C ILE A 115 -7.60 40.05 -8.26
N ALA A 116 -8.63 40.89 -8.28
CA ALA A 116 -9.50 41.08 -9.45
C ALA A 116 -8.78 41.70 -10.65
N GLN A 117 -7.71 42.49 -10.43
CA GLN A 117 -6.85 43.02 -11.49
C GLN A 117 -5.87 41.96 -12.03
N LEU A 118 -5.33 41.09 -11.18
CA LEU A 118 -4.48 39.97 -11.60
C LEU A 118 -5.24 38.99 -12.52
N HIS A 119 -6.56 38.85 -12.34
CA HIS A 119 -7.42 38.05 -13.21
C HIS A 119 -7.81 38.72 -14.54
N ARG A 120 -7.49 40.02 -14.74
CA ARG A 120 -7.83 40.78 -15.96
C ARG A 120 -6.69 40.90 -16.97
N ARG A 121 -5.48 40.39 -16.70
CA ARG A 121 -4.39 40.35 -17.69
C ARG A 121 -4.64 39.23 -18.73
N PRO A 122 -4.65 39.52 -20.05
CA PRO A 122 -5.16 38.62 -21.07
C PRO A 122 -4.14 37.57 -21.53
N ALA A 123 -4.58 36.31 -21.66
CA ALA A 123 -4.08 35.43 -22.71
C ALA A 123 -4.87 35.74 -23.99
N ALA A 124 -4.15 36.04 -25.06
CA ALA A 124 -4.70 36.47 -26.33
C ALA A 124 -5.54 35.38 -27.04
N ASP A 125 -6.52 35.88 -27.81
CA ASP A 125 -7.27 35.22 -28.89
C ASP A 125 -8.11 33.98 -28.59
N THR A 126 -9.42 34.20 -28.42
CA THR A 126 -10.40 33.89 -29.49
C THR A 126 -11.78 34.46 -29.16
N LEU A 127 -12.27 35.30 -30.08
CA LEU A 127 -13.64 35.80 -30.14
C LEU A 127 -14.65 34.66 -30.32
N ARG A 128 -15.67 34.63 -29.45
CA ARG A 128 -17.07 34.42 -29.83
C ARG A 128 -17.98 34.84 -28.69
N ALA A 129 -18.64 35.98 -28.85
CA ALA A 129 -19.86 36.27 -28.11
C ALA A 129 -20.96 35.28 -28.55
N PRO A 130 -21.82 34.85 -27.63
CA PRO A 130 -23.22 35.16 -27.84
C PRO A 130 -23.90 35.72 -26.58
N ILE A 131 -24.51 36.88 -26.77
CA ILE A 131 -25.91 37.22 -26.41
C ILE A 131 -26.33 36.98 -24.95
N ASN A 132 -26.49 38.10 -24.24
CA ASN A 132 -27.21 38.26 -22.97
C ASN A 132 -28.64 37.69 -23.03
N ILE A 133 -28.86 36.44 -22.59
CA ILE A 133 -30.16 35.93 -22.10
C ILE A 133 -29.92 34.84 -21.02
N GLU A 134 -29.26 35.12 -19.90
CA GLU A 134 -29.09 34.10 -18.83
C GLU A 134 -29.21 34.60 -17.38
N LYS A 135 -29.71 35.82 -17.13
CA LYS A 135 -29.95 36.25 -15.74
C LYS A 135 -31.34 35.90 -15.18
N ASP A 136 -32.30 35.50 -16.02
CA ASP A 136 -33.63 35.09 -15.55
C ASP A 136 -33.81 33.56 -15.47
N ASN A 137 -33.12 32.79 -16.31
CA ASN A 137 -33.25 31.33 -16.34
C ASN A 137 -32.48 30.63 -15.20
N ALA A 138 -31.37 31.18 -14.72
CA ALA A 138 -30.58 30.59 -13.61
C ALA A 138 -31.34 30.64 -12.27
N SER A 139 -32.03 31.75 -12.00
CA SER A 139 -32.87 31.92 -10.81
C SER A 139 -34.10 31.02 -10.83
N GLN A 140 -34.73 30.86 -12.00
CA GLN A 140 -35.83 29.91 -12.18
C GLN A 140 -35.35 28.45 -12.13
N LEU A 141 -34.20 28.09 -12.70
CA LEU A 141 -33.63 26.73 -12.64
C LEU A 141 -33.16 26.37 -11.22
N GLU A 142 -32.60 27.31 -10.45
CA GLU A 142 -32.28 27.12 -9.03
C GLU A 142 -33.53 26.97 -8.16
N GLN A 143 -34.60 27.74 -8.44
CA GLN A 143 -35.88 27.58 -7.75
C GLN A 143 -36.62 26.29 -8.15
N ILE A 144 -36.52 25.87 -9.41
CA ILE A 144 -37.08 24.59 -9.92
C ILE A 144 -36.27 23.41 -9.37
N ALA A 145 -34.95 23.53 -9.24
CA ALA A 145 -34.09 22.52 -8.59
C ALA A 145 -34.40 22.40 -7.09
N ARG A 146 -34.54 23.53 -6.37
CA ARG A 146 -34.96 23.55 -4.96
C ARG A 146 -36.37 22.98 -4.74
N LYS A 147 -37.29 23.11 -5.70
CA LYS A 147 -38.62 22.47 -5.65
C LYS A 147 -38.60 20.96 -5.92
N LYS A 148 -37.59 20.41 -6.61
CA LYS A 148 -37.48 18.95 -6.90
C LYS A 148 -36.70 18.15 -5.84
N LEU A 149 -35.91 18.79 -4.97
CA LEU A 149 -35.01 18.11 -4.03
C LEU A 149 -35.68 17.48 -2.78
N GLY A 150 -36.95 17.79 -2.50
CA GLY A 150 -37.69 17.23 -1.35
C GLY A 150 -38.17 15.77 -1.49
N SER A 151 -37.83 15.08 -2.58
CA SER A 151 -38.44 13.81 -2.99
C SER A 151 -37.43 12.83 -3.58
N PHE A 152 -36.31 12.56 -2.91
CA PHE A 152 -35.46 11.44 -3.32
C PHE A 152 -36.15 10.11 -2.99
N SER A 153 -36.40 9.32 -4.04
CA SER A 153 -36.95 7.95 -3.93
C SER A 153 -35.87 6.88 -3.80
N THR A 154 -34.62 7.19 -4.18
CA THR A 154 -33.49 6.26 -4.10
C THR A 154 -32.22 6.96 -3.65
N ARG A 155 -31.32 6.21 -3.00
CA ARG A 155 -30.01 6.70 -2.58
C ARG A 155 -29.13 7.13 -3.75
N CYS A 156 -29.19 6.38 -4.86
CA CYS A 156 -28.46 6.72 -6.08
C CYS A 156 -28.87 8.11 -6.62
N ALA A 157 -30.17 8.42 -6.64
CA ALA A 157 -30.64 9.75 -7.04
C ALA A 157 -30.15 10.85 -6.08
N ALA A 158 -30.20 10.60 -4.77
CA ALA A 158 -29.71 11.54 -3.77
C ALA A 158 -28.20 11.77 -3.86
N LEU A 159 -27.40 10.71 -4.08
CA LEU A 159 -25.94 10.83 -4.25
C LEU A 159 -25.55 11.59 -5.52
N ARG A 160 -26.29 11.41 -6.63
CA ARG A 160 -26.08 12.19 -7.85
C ARG A 160 -26.37 13.67 -7.62
N ALA A 161 -27.49 13.98 -6.97
CA ALA A 161 -27.83 15.36 -6.62
C ALA A 161 -26.80 15.96 -5.65
N PHE A 162 -26.32 15.19 -4.68
CA PHE A 162 -25.24 15.59 -3.77
C PHE A 162 -23.96 15.93 -4.53
N ALA A 163 -23.56 15.13 -5.51
CA ALA A 163 -22.40 15.42 -6.35
C ALA A 163 -22.55 16.75 -7.12
N GLU A 164 -23.76 17.09 -7.56
CA GLU A 164 -24.06 18.31 -8.30
C GLU A 164 -24.09 19.58 -7.43
N THR A 165 -24.04 19.45 -6.10
CA THR A 165 -23.97 20.61 -5.19
C THR A 165 -22.62 21.33 -5.20
N GLY A 166 -21.58 20.72 -5.79
CA GLY A 166 -20.20 21.22 -5.71
C GLY A 166 -19.53 21.01 -4.35
N ALA A 167 -20.21 20.41 -3.37
CA ALA A 167 -19.67 20.18 -2.03
C ALA A 167 -18.50 19.18 -1.97
N VAL A 168 -18.23 18.49 -3.09
CA VAL A 168 -17.25 17.41 -3.22
C VAL A 168 -16.33 17.60 -4.43
N GLU A 169 -16.15 18.82 -4.93
CA GLU A 169 -15.26 19.08 -6.09
C GLU A 169 -13.80 18.71 -5.83
N GLU A 170 -13.38 18.80 -4.57
CA GLU A 170 -12.03 18.47 -4.10
C GLU A 170 -11.96 17.09 -3.44
N TYR A 171 -10.75 16.62 -3.15
CA TYR A 171 -10.56 15.34 -2.49
C TYR A 171 -11.06 15.33 -1.05
N HIS A 172 -11.83 14.30 -0.75
CA HIS A 172 -12.34 14.03 0.58
C HIS A 172 -12.14 12.57 0.96
N ALA A 173 -11.94 12.33 2.25
CA ALA A 173 -12.01 10.98 2.78
C ALA A 173 -13.47 10.54 2.92
N LEU A 174 -13.70 9.23 2.90
CA LEU A 174 -15.03 8.65 3.01
C LEU A 174 -15.79 9.15 4.26
N LYS A 175 -15.09 9.33 5.38
CA LYS A 175 -15.67 9.90 6.61
C LYS A 175 -16.25 11.31 6.38
N ASP A 176 -15.53 12.16 5.65
CA ASP A 176 -15.99 13.51 5.33
C ASP A 176 -17.17 13.48 4.36
N ILE A 177 -17.13 12.58 3.37
CA ILE A 177 -18.23 12.35 2.42
C ILE A 177 -19.51 11.98 3.18
N ARG A 178 -19.42 11.07 4.16
CA ARG A 178 -20.56 10.67 5.00
C ARG A 178 -21.16 11.84 5.76
N ILE A 179 -20.32 12.66 6.40
CA ILE A 179 -20.76 13.84 7.16
C ILE A 179 -21.44 14.86 6.23
N LYS A 180 -20.79 15.20 5.11
CA LYS A 180 -21.32 16.16 4.13
C LYS A 180 -22.63 15.69 3.51
N TYR A 181 -22.73 14.41 3.18
CA TYR A 181 -23.95 13.84 2.62
C TYR A 181 -25.09 13.79 3.63
N GLN A 182 -24.82 13.44 4.89
CA GLN A 182 -25.84 13.46 5.93
C GLN A 182 -26.37 14.89 6.15
N ARG A 183 -25.48 15.89 6.14
CA ARG A 183 -25.89 17.30 6.17
C ARG A 183 -26.76 17.65 4.96
N PHE A 184 -26.35 17.27 3.75
CA PHE A 184 -27.14 17.45 2.54
C PHE A 184 -28.54 16.80 2.64
N LEU A 185 -28.66 15.60 3.19
CA LEU A 185 -29.96 14.96 3.41
C LEU A 185 -30.81 15.73 4.43
N ASN A 186 -30.21 16.22 5.51
CA ASN A 186 -30.91 17.02 6.53
C ASN A 186 -31.42 18.35 5.94
N ASP A 187 -30.57 19.06 5.20
CA ASP A 187 -30.90 20.33 4.55
C ASP A 187 -32.05 20.18 3.54
N ASN A 188 -32.16 19.00 2.91
CA ASN A 188 -33.24 18.65 1.98
C ASN A 188 -34.40 17.89 2.64
N LYS A 189 -34.52 17.93 3.98
CA LYS A 189 -35.59 17.29 4.76
C LYS A 189 -35.79 15.79 4.45
N CYS A 190 -34.70 15.10 4.17
CA CYS A 190 -34.66 13.68 3.83
C CYS A 190 -33.80 12.84 4.81
N GLY A 191 -33.18 13.47 5.81
CA GLY A 191 -32.26 12.83 6.76
C GLY A 191 -32.85 11.67 7.58
N PHE A 192 -34.18 11.65 7.75
CA PHE A 192 -34.89 10.58 8.46
C PHE A 192 -35.12 9.31 7.62
N LYS A 193 -34.91 9.37 6.30
CA LYS A 193 -35.18 8.24 5.39
C LYS A 193 -34.01 7.26 5.41
N GLN A 194 -34.12 6.19 6.20
CA GLN A 194 -33.07 5.18 6.35
C GLN A 194 -32.57 4.61 5.02
N MET A 195 -33.45 4.46 4.03
CA MET A 195 -33.09 3.97 2.68
C MET A 195 -32.08 4.86 1.94
N LEU A 196 -32.00 6.15 2.28
CA LEU A 196 -31.08 7.12 1.69
C LEU A 196 -29.76 7.22 2.45
N VAL A 197 -29.66 6.69 3.66
CA VAL A 197 -28.42 6.74 4.45
C VAL A 197 -27.37 5.81 3.81
N MET A 198 -26.11 6.27 3.78
CA MET A 198 -25.00 5.46 3.27
C MET A 198 -24.76 4.22 4.14
N PRO A 199 -24.35 3.06 3.56
CA PRO A 199 -24.07 1.84 4.32
C PRO A 199 -22.97 2.05 5.35
N SER A 200 -23.07 1.45 6.55
CA SER A 200 -22.00 1.50 7.57
C SER A 200 -20.70 0.88 7.07
N GLU A 201 -20.77 -0.18 6.26
CA GLU A 201 -19.61 -0.82 5.64
C GLU A 201 -18.97 0.05 4.55
N ASP A 202 -17.68 0.35 4.71
CA ASP A 202 -16.93 1.23 3.81
C ASP A 202 -16.84 0.68 2.38
N THR A 203 -16.58 -0.62 2.22
CA THR A 203 -16.48 -1.26 0.90
C THR A 203 -17.78 -1.08 0.09
N LYS A 204 -18.93 -1.31 0.74
CA LYS A 204 -20.24 -1.13 0.12
C LYS A 204 -20.51 0.32 -0.23
N CYS A 205 -20.15 1.24 0.67
CA CYS A 205 -20.29 2.67 0.45
C CYS A 205 -19.46 3.19 -0.74
N LEU A 206 -18.19 2.77 -0.85
CA LEU A 206 -17.32 3.16 -1.96
C LEU A 206 -17.85 2.64 -3.31
N ASN A 207 -18.37 1.40 -3.33
CA ASN A 207 -18.95 0.83 -4.54
C ASN A 207 -20.24 1.53 -4.97
N GLU A 208 -21.07 1.96 -4.01
CA GLU A 208 -22.26 2.77 -4.32
C GLU A 208 -21.88 4.13 -4.92
N LEU A 209 -20.86 4.81 -4.37
CA LEU A 209 -20.36 6.07 -4.93
C LEU A 209 -19.89 5.90 -6.37
N ARG A 210 -19.08 4.86 -6.66
CA ARG A 210 -18.65 4.53 -8.03
C ARG A 210 -19.82 4.29 -8.97
N GLY A 211 -20.81 3.52 -8.51
CA GLY A 211 -22.00 3.16 -9.29
C GLY A 211 -22.90 4.34 -9.70
N THR A 212 -22.73 5.52 -9.06
CA THR A 212 -23.49 6.72 -9.46
C THR A 212 -23.08 7.28 -10.82
N GLY A 213 -21.83 7.04 -11.25
CA GLY A 213 -21.21 7.69 -12.39
C GLY A 213 -20.91 9.18 -12.19
N ARG A 214 -20.89 9.66 -10.94
CA ARG A 214 -20.67 11.08 -10.58
C ARG A 214 -19.53 11.30 -9.59
N PHE A 215 -18.84 10.24 -9.17
CA PHE A 215 -17.68 10.31 -8.29
C PHE A 215 -16.51 9.55 -8.92
N LEU A 216 -15.31 10.10 -8.79
CA LEU A 216 -14.07 9.33 -8.90
C LEU A 216 -13.69 8.85 -7.50
N VAL A 217 -13.46 7.55 -7.38
CA VAL A 217 -13.09 6.89 -6.13
C VAL A 217 -11.79 6.08 -6.31
N PRO A 218 -10.64 6.75 -6.58
CA PRO A 218 -9.34 6.07 -6.59
C PRO A 218 -9.07 5.27 -5.32
N ARG A 219 -9.28 5.89 -4.14
CA ARG A 219 -9.08 5.27 -2.81
C ARG A 219 -10.07 5.83 -1.80
N GLY A 220 -10.25 5.15 -0.66
CA GLY A 220 -11.20 5.58 0.39
C GLY A 220 -10.91 6.95 1.00
N ASN A 221 -9.67 7.44 0.89
CA ASN A 221 -9.24 8.77 1.33
C ASN A 221 -9.15 9.80 0.19
N LYS A 222 -9.54 9.42 -1.04
CA LYS A 222 -9.38 10.25 -2.24
C LYS A 222 -10.63 10.12 -3.09
N ILE A 223 -11.66 10.91 -2.74
CA ILE A 223 -12.98 10.89 -3.37
C ILE A 223 -13.34 12.30 -3.79
N ARG A 224 -13.75 12.49 -5.04
CA ARG A 224 -14.33 13.75 -5.50
C ARG A 224 -15.46 13.55 -6.49
N SER A 225 -16.36 14.52 -6.60
CA SER A 225 -17.36 14.58 -7.65
C SER A 225 -16.67 14.84 -8.98
N TYR A 226 -17.03 14.04 -9.98
CA TYR A 226 -16.51 14.18 -11.33
C TYR A 226 -17.56 13.68 -12.31
N LYS A 227 -17.90 14.53 -13.28
CA LYS A 227 -18.86 14.18 -14.34
C LYS A 227 -18.07 13.74 -15.56
N ILE A 228 -18.15 12.45 -15.87
CA ILE A 228 -17.46 11.91 -17.05
C ILE A 228 -18.01 12.52 -18.34
N ASP A 229 -17.10 12.97 -19.21
CA ASP A 229 -17.42 13.38 -20.58
C ASP A 229 -17.16 12.20 -21.54
N ASN A 230 -18.14 11.87 -22.38
CA ASN A 230 -18.02 10.81 -23.39
C ASN A 230 -16.95 11.13 -24.46
N ARG A 231 -16.59 12.42 -24.64
CA ARG A 231 -15.50 12.83 -25.53
C ARG A 231 -14.14 12.44 -24.95
N LEU A 232 -13.93 12.62 -23.64
CA LEU A 232 -12.72 12.14 -22.95
C LEU A 232 -12.55 10.64 -23.14
N THR A 233 -13.61 9.85 -22.89
CA THR A 233 -13.52 8.38 -22.99
C THR A 233 -13.25 7.91 -24.41
N SER A 234 -13.71 8.65 -25.42
CA SER A 234 -13.43 8.38 -26.83
C SER A 234 -11.98 8.69 -27.21
N GLU A 235 -11.47 9.87 -26.82
CA GLU A 235 -10.06 10.24 -27.06
C GLU A 235 -9.10 9.33 -26.30
N LEU A 236 -9.40 9.02 -25.04
CA LEU A 236 -8.59 8.12 -24.23
C LEU A 236 -8.51 6.72 -24.86
N ARG A 237 -9.61 6.23 -25.45
CA ARG A 237 -9.59 4.96 -26.19
C ARG A 237 -8.65 5.00 -27.39
N ARG A 238 -8.62 6.11 -28.14
CA ARG A 238 -7.67 6.31 -29.24
C ARG A 238 -6.23 6.30 -28.76
N VAL A 239 -5.94 7.05 -27.69
CA VAL A 239 -4.62 7.09 -27.04
C VAL A 239 -4.17 5.71 -26.60
N LEU A 240 -5.03 4.97 -25.89
CA LEU A 240 -4.71 3.63 -25.39
C LEU A 240 -4.53 2.61 -26.53
N THR A 241 -5.32 2.68 -27.59
CA THR A 241 -5.16 1.82 -28.77
C THR A 241 -3.83 2.06 -29.48
N LEU A 242 -3.38 3.31 -29.59
CA LEU A 242 -2.05 3.63 -30.14
C LEU A 242 -0.93 3.10 -29.21
N ALA A 243 -1.10 3.27 -27.90
CA ALA A 243 -0.14 2.77 -26.92
C ALA A 243 -0.10 1.23 -26.84
N ALA A 244 -1.19 0.53 -27.18
CA ALA A 244 -1.25 -0.93 -27.22
C ALA A 244 -0.27 -1.56 -28.23
N GLY A 245 0.09 -0.83 -29.31
CA GLY A 245 1.13 -1.29 -30.23
C GLY A 245 2.53 -1.38 -29.61
N ARG A 246 2.74 -0.79 -28.42
CA ARG A 246 4.04 -0.83 -27.72
C ARG A 246 4.21 -2.08 -26.85
N ASN A 247 3.15 -2.85 -26.60
CA ASN A 247 3.19 -4.08 -25.79
C ASN A 247 3.79 -3.85 -24.38
N ILE A 248 3.29 -2.83 -23.67
CA ILE A 248 3.87 -2.37 -22.39
C ILE A 248 2.95 -2.57 -21.19
N GLU A 249 3.56 -2.94 -20.06
CA GLU A 249 3.04 -2.69 -18.72
C GLU A 249 3.60 -1.35 -18.21
N CYS A 250 2.72 -0.46 -17.76
CA CYS A 250 3.08 0.88 -17.27
C CYS A 250 2.08 1.39 -16.22
N GLY A 251 2.48 2.39 -15.43
CA GLY A 251 1.51 3.16 -14.65
C GLY A 251 0.67 4.04 -15.57
N ALA A 252 -0.59 4.29 -15.21
CA ALA A 252 -1.46 5.25 -15.90
C ALA A 252 -0.81 6.63 -15.99
N GLY A 253 0.11 6.97 -15.07
CA GLY A 253 0.92 8.18 -15.12
C GLY A 253 1.76 8.32 -16.39
N LEU A 254 2.12 7.23 -17.07
CA LEU A 254 2.80 7.31 -18.37
C LEU A 254 1.85 7.88 -19.43
N ILE A 255 0.61 7.40 -19.47
CA ILE A 255 -0.42 7.90 -20.39
C ILE A 255 -0.75 9.36 -20.06
N LEU A 256 -0.88 9.70 -18.78
CA LEU A 256 -1.10 11.08 -18.34
C LEU A 256 0.05 12.00 -18.80
N ARG A 257 1.30 11.60 -18.53
CA ARG A 257 2.50 12.38 -18.89
C ARG A 257 2.59 12.63 -20.39
N GLU A 258 2.31 11.63 -21.21
CA GLU A 258 2.34 11.74 -22.67
C GLU A 258 1.12 12.48 -23.26
N ASN A 259 0.03 12.63 -22.50
CA ASN A 259 -1.24 13.21 -22.96
C ASN A 259 -1.75 14.27 -21.98
N LYS A 260 -0.83 15.09 -21.45
CA LYS A 260 -1.12 16.06 -20.40
C LYS A 260 -2.19 17.07 -20.80
N GLU A 261 -2.16 17.57 -22.03
CA GLU A 261 -3.15 18.54 -22.54
C GLU A 261 -4.58 17.97 -22.52
N LEU A 262 -4.76 16.69 -22.90
CA LEU A 262 -6.04 16.01 -22.83
C LEU A 262 -6.51 15.88 -21.37
N CYS A 263 -5.61 15.51 -20.46
CA CYS A 263 -5.92 15.36 -19.05
C CYS A 263 -6.30 16.70 -18.41
N ASP A 264 -5.54 17.76 -18.70
CA ASP A 264 -5.79 19.11 -18.20
C ASP A 264 -7.14 19.66 -18.74
N LEU A 265 -7.48 19.42 -20.01
CA LEU A 265 -8.75 19.84 -20.62
C LEU A 265 -9.97 19.24 -19.90
N TYR A 266 -9.85 18.02 -19.38
CA TYR A 266 -10.93 17.29 -18.73
C TYR A 266 -10.77 17.20 -17.21
N ASP A 267 -9.88 18.00 -16.60
CA ASP A 267 -9.61 18.00 -15.15
C ASP A 267 -9.31 16.58 -14.61
N VAL A 268 -8.44 15.83 -15.30
CA VAL A 268 -7.88 14.56 -14.79
C VAL A 268 -6.57 14.88 -14.09
N ARG A 269 -6.56 14.77 -12.76
CA ARG A 269 -5.54 15.43 -11.93
C ARG A 269 -4.27 14.60 -11.71
N ASP A 270 -4.40 13.28 -11.72
CA ASP A 270 -3.28 12.36 -11.52
C ASP A 270 -3.51 10.97 -12.10
N ASP A 271 -2.49 10.12 -11.97
CA ASP A 271 -2.44 8.77 -12.49
C ASP A 271 -3.50 7.84 -11.87
N GLU A 272 -3.85 8.02 -10.60
CA GLU A 272 -4.88 7.22 -9.95
C GLU A 272 -6.29 7.57 -10.46
N GLU A 273 -6.55 8.85 -10.72
CA GLU A 273 -7.80 9.25 -11.38
C GLU A 273 -7.90 8.73 -12.79
N LEU A 274 -6.82 8.88 -13.57
CA LEU A 274 -6.79 8.35 -14.92
C LEU A 274 -7.00 6.84 -14.92
N TYR A 275 -6.36 6.12 -13.99
CA TYR A 275 -6.57 4.69 -13.80
C TYR A 275 -8.04 4.36 -13.49
N GLU A 276 -8.67 5.09 -12.56
CA GLU A 276 -10.08 4.87 -12.21
C GLU A 276 -11.02 5.17 -13.40
N ILE A 277 -10.71 6.19 -14.21
CA ILE A 277 -11.45 6.51 -15.44
C ILE A 277 -11.31 5.38 -16.47
N ILE A 278 -10.09 4.91 -16.72
CA ILE A 278 -9.81 3.78 -17.63
C ILE A 278 -10.58 2.55 -17.17
N ARG A 279 -10.41 2.18 -15.89
CA ARG A 279 -11.03 0.99 -15.29
C ARG A 279 -12.55 1.01 -15.35
N THR A 280 -13.16 2.19 -15.18
CA THR A 280 -14.61 2.32 -15.03
C THR A 280 -15.34 2.57 -16.35
N TYR A 281 -14.73 3.35 -17.26
CA TYR A 281 -15.43 3.87 -18.45
C TYR A 281 -14.83 3.41 -19.78
N VAL A 282 -13.61 2.86 -19.79
CA VAL A 282 -13.04 2.24 -21.00
C VAL A 282 -13.29 0.74 -20.92
N ARG A 283 -14.07 0.20 -21.87
CA ARG A 283 -14.39 -1.24 -21.84
C ARG A 283 -13.16 -2.06 -22.29
N PRO A 284 -12.80 -3.15 -21.60
CA PRO A 284 -11.60 -3.93 -21.91
C PRO A 284 -11.56 -4.49 -23.33
N ASP A 285 -12.72 -4.81 -23.92
CA ASP A 285 -12.86 -5.34 -25.28
C ASP A 285 -12.62 -4.29 -26.38
N THR A 286 -12.50 -3.02 -26.00
CA THR A 286 -12.44 -1.90 -26.95
C THR A 286 -11.04 -1.39 -27.23
N VAL A 287 -10.05 -1.90 -26.47
CA VAL A 287 -8.62 -1.63 -26.66
C VAL A 287 -7.90 -2.96 -26.56
N HIS A 288 -7.16 -3.33 -27.61
CA HIS A 288 -6.46 -4.61 -27.64
C HIS A 288 -5.47 -4.75 -26.47
N GLY A 289 -5.57 -5.86 -25.74
CA GLY A 289 -4.68 -6.19 -24.63
C GLY A 289 -4.79 -5.28 -23.40
N LEU A 290 -5.78 -4.37 -23.33
CA LEU A 290 -5.98 -3.52 -22.16
C LEU A 290 -6.38 -4.36 -20.94
N ARG A 291 -5.55 -4.35 -19.90
CA ARG A 291 -5.88 -4.94 -18.59
C ARG A 291 -5.50 -3.98 -17.47
N THR A 292 -6.42 -3.82 -16.52
CA THR A 292 -6.13 -3.13 -15.26
C THR A 292 -5.64 -4.17 -14.25
N VAL A 293 -4.52 -3.87 -13.57
CA VAL A 293 -3.86 -4.81 -12.66
C VAL A 293 -4.03 -4.30 -11.22
N VAL A 294 -2.94 -3.86 -10.58
CA VAL A 294 -2.96 -3.18 -9.29
C VAL A 294 -2.88 -1.69 -9.56
N SER A 295 -3.78 -0.90 -8.97
CA SER A 295 -3.79 0.55 -9.17
C SER A 295 -2.43 1.19 -8.84
N PRO A 296 -1.91 2.12 -9.66
CA PRO A 296 -2.44 2.63 -10.93
C PRO A 296 -1.82 1.98 -12.19
N VAL A 297 -1.46 0.69 -12.16
CA VAL A 297 -0.77 -0.03 -13.25
C VAL A 297 -1.74 -0.66 -14.27
N ILE A 298 -1.46 -0.44 -15.55
CA ILE A 298 -2.16 -0.99 -16.70
C ILE A 298 -1.23 -1.82 -17.60
N ARG A 299 -1.82 -2.74 -18.35
CA ARG A 299 -1.18 -3.48 -19.45
C ARG A 299 -1.85 -3.13 -20.75
N LEU A 300 -1.06 -2.98 -21.81
CA LEU A 300 -1.49 -2.62 -23.15
C LEU A 300 -0.80 -3.54 -24.16
N GLY A 301 -1.57 -4.23 -25.00
CA GLY A 301 -1.04 -5.22 -25.95
C GLY A 301 -0.54 -6.52 -25.31
N GLU A 302 0.44 -7.16 -25.94
CA GLU A 302 1.06 -8.42 -25.50
C GLU A 302 2.28 -8.13 -24.60
N THR A 303 2.03 -7.80 -23.34
CA THR A 303 3.08 -7.32 -22.43
C THR A 303 4.06 -8.41 -22.00
N ASP A 304 5.36 -8.11 -22.05
CA ASP A 304 6.43 -8.90 -21.45
C ASP A 304 7.30 -8.00 -20.57
N ARG A 305 7.05 -8.06 -19.25
CA ARG A 305 7.76 -7.24 -18.28
C ARG A 305 9.27 -7.54 -18.27
N LYS A 306 9.66 -8.80 -18.37
CA LYS A 306 11.07 -9.21 -18.32
C LYS A 306 11.82 -8.60 -19.50
N ARG A 307 11.21 -8.66 -20.70
CA ARG A 307 11.72 -7.99 -21.89
C ARG A 307 11.79 -6.47 -21.74
N GLN A 308 10.77 -5.82 -21.20
CA GLN A 308 10.81 -4.37 -20.91
C GLN A 308 11.94 -4.01 -19.94
N MET A 309 12.20 -4.85 -18.94
CA MET A 309 13.31 -4.64 -18.00
C MET A 309 14.67 -4.84 -18.67
N LEU A 310 14.77 -5.80 -19.60
CA LEU A 310 15.98 -5.96 -20.44
C LEU A 310 16.23 -4.76 -21.34
N ASP A 311 15.19 -4.15 -21.89
CA ASP A 311 15.32 -2.90 -22.66
C ASP A 311 15.98 -1.80 -21.81
N VAL A 312 15.60 -1.69 -20.53
CA VAL A 312 16.24 -0.71 -19.62
C VAL A 312 17.71 -1.02 -19.37
N LEU A 313 18.09 -2.29 -19.21
CA LEU A 313 19.50 -2.68 -19.07
C LEU A 313 20.30 -2.45 -20.36
N ARG A 314 19.72 -2.75 -21.51
CA ARG A 314 20.31 -2.48 -22.82
C ARG A 314 20.53 -0.99 -23.03
N ASP A 315 19.51 -0.18 -22.78
CA ASP A 315 19.57 1.30 -22.91
C ASP A 315 20.62 1.90 -21.97
N ALA A 316 20.85 1.29 -20.80
CA ALA A 316 21.85 1.76 -19.86
C ALA A 316 23.30 1.53 -20.34
N GLY A 317 23.54 0.50 -21.15
CA GLY A 317 24.86 0.14 -21.69
C GLY A 317 25.96 -0.16 -20.65
N THR A 318 25.60 -0.19 -19.36
CA THR A 318 26.51 -0.26 -18.21
C THR A 318 25.85 -1.02 -17.07
N GLU A 319 26.65 -1.42 -16.06
CA GLU A 319 26.13 -2.12 -14.90
C GLU A 319 25.38 -1.17 -13.96
N LEU A 320 24.16 -1.54 -13.58
CA LEU A 320 23.31 -0.77 -12.68
C LEU A 320 23.26 -1.42 -11.30
N SER A 321 23.35 -0.62 -10.23
CA SER A 321 22.95 -1.08 -8.91
C SER A 321 21.45 -1.42 -8.87
N ARG A 322 21.03 -2.11 -7.80
CA ARG A 322 19.62 -2.44 -7.56
C ARG A 322 18.72 -1.20 -7.57
N GLU A 323 19.15 -0.13 -6.91
CA GLU A 323 18.44 1.15 -6.82
C GLU A 323 18.38 1.86 -8.17
N GLU A 324 19.50 1.95 -8.90
CA GLU A 324 19.55 2.58 -10.22
C GLU A 324 18.66 1.86 -11.22
N PHE A 325 18.67 0.52 -11.22
CA PHE A 325 17.85 -0.26 -12.14
C PHE A 325 16.36 -0.10 -11.85
N ALA A 326 15.97 -0.17 -10.56
CA ALA A 326 14.59 0.07 -10.15
C ALA A 326 14.11 1.48 -10.53
N GLN A 327 14.94 2.49 -10.28
CA GLN A 327 14.62 3.89 -10.56
C GLN A 327 14.47 4.16 -12.06
N ARG A 328 15.40 3.67 -12.89
CA ARG A 328 15.31 3.86 -14.35
C ARG A 328 14.06 3.23 -14.94
N TYR A 329 13.71 2.01 -14.50
CA TYR A 329 12.48 1.36 -14.94
C TYR A 329 11.24 2.12 -14.45
N ALA A 330 11.23 2.55 -13.19
CA ALA A 330 10.16 3.35 -12.59
C ALA A 330 9.90 4.66 -13.34
N GLU A 331 10.95 5.41 -13.67
CA GLU A 331 10.87 6.67 -14.43
C GLU A 331 10.38 6.45 -15.86
N LYS A 332 10.89 5.41 -16.53
CA LYS A 332 10.54 5.08 -17.92
C LYS A 332 9.08 4.71 -18.05
N TYR A 333 8.57 3.84 -17.16
CA TYR A 333 7.21 3.28 -17.26
C TYR A 333 6.20 3.86 -16.25
N CYS A 334 6.58 4.89 -15.49
CA CYS A 334 5.76 5.52 -14.44
C CYS A 334 5.22 4.51 -13.41
N ILE A 335 6.07 3.60 -12.95
CA ILE A 335 5.73 2.63 -11.89
C ILE A 335 6.45 3.01 -10.61
N ASP A 336 5.81 2.81 -9.46
CA ASP A 336 6.43 3.09 -8.15
C ASP A 336 7.76 2.32 -7.96
N THR A 337 8.84 3.03 -7.64
CA THR A 337 10.18 2.45 -7.48
C THR A 337 10.22 1.35 -6.44
N LYS A 338 9.45 1.48 -5.34
CA LYS A 338 9.39 0.45 -4.29
C LYS A 338 8.76 -0.84 -4.83
N THR A 339 7.74 -0.73 -5.67
CA THR A 339 7.10 -1.85 -6.36
C THR A 339 8.08 -2.56 -7.28
N VAL A 340 8.82 -1.83 -8.10
CA VAL A 340 9.85 -2.40 -9.00
C VAL A 340 10.93 -3.13 -8.19
N ARG A 341 11.48 -2.47 -7.17
CA ARG A 341 12.56 -3.00 -6.33
C ARG A 341 12.18 -4.28 -5.58
N SER A 342 10.93 -4.35 -5.11
CA SER A 342 10.45 -5.42 -4.24
C SER A 342 9.90 -6.61 -5.03
N ASN A 343 9.26 -6.35 -6.19
CA ASN A 343 8.51 -7.37 -6.91
C ASN A 343 9.12 -7.74 -8.26
N TYR A 344 9.71 -6.78 -9.00
CA TYR A 344 10.06 -7.00 -10.41
C TYR A 344 11.50 -7.50 -10.56
N LEU A 345 12.42 -6.96 -9.76
CA LEU A 345 13.85 -7.31 -9.85
C LEU A 345 14.15 -8.81 -9.60
N ARG A 346 13.30 -9.53 -8.87
CA ARG A 346 13.49 -10.97 -8.62
C ARG A 346 13.46 -11.79 -9.91
N ASP A 347 12.67 -11.37 -10.90
CA ASP A 347 12.63 -12.05 -12.21
C ASP A 347 13.89 -11.73 -13.06
N MET A 348 14.72 -10.79 -12.61
CA MET A 348 15.96 -10.36 -13.24
C MET A 348 17.21 -10.92 -12.57
N ASN A 349 17.09 -11.91 -11.68
CA ASN A 349 18.23 -12.59 -11.06
C ASN A 349 19.19 -13.20 -12.10
N ALA A 350 18.68 -13.51 -13.30
CA ALA A 350 19.49 -13.91 -14.45
C ALA A 350 20.57 -12.86 -14.84
N TYR A 351 20.40 -11.60 -14.48
CA TYR A 351 21.27 -10.49 -14.90
C TYR A 351 22.06 -9.88 -13.72
N LEU A 352 21.88 -10.42 -12.49
CA LEU A 352 22.47 -9.91 -11.25
C LEU A 352 23.84 -10.55 -10.93
N ARG A 353 24.87 -9.73 -10.71
CA ARG A 353 26.23 -10.15 -10.30
C ARG A 353 26.82 -9.16 -9.32
N ASN A 354 27.32 -9.64 -8.18
CA ASN A 354 27.94 -8.79 -7.15
C ASN A 354 27.05 -7.57 -6.82
N ASP A 355 25.75 -7.80 -6.67
CA ASP A 355 24.72 -6.79 -6.42
C ASP A 355 24.52 -5.73 -7.53
N ARG A 356 25.02 -6.00 -8.75
CA ARG A 356 24.84 -5.16 -9.95
C ARG A 356 24.17 -5.93 -11.09
N TYR A 357 23.26 -5.28 -11.79
CA TYR A 357 22.56 -5.81 -12.96
C TYR A 357 23.28 -5.40 -14.24
N SER A 358 23.47 -6.33 -15.15
CA SER A 358 24.09 -6.06 -16.45
C SER A 358 23.52 -6.97 -17.53
N TYR A 359 23.53 -6.48 -18.76
CA TYR A 359 23.19 -7.25 -19.95
C TYR A 359 24.42 -7.38 -20.83
N VAL A 360 24.69 -8.59 -21.32
CA VAL A 360 25.84 -8.89 -22.19
C VAL A 360 25.32 -9.60 -23.43
N ASP A 361 25.57 -9.00 -24.59
CA ASP A 361 25.14 -9.52 -25.89
C ASP A 361 26.25 -10.37 -26.50
N VAL A 362 26.47 -11.56 -25.94
CA VAL A 362 27.51 -12.50 -26.39
C VAL A 362 26.97 -13.93 -26.38
N ASP A 363 27.14 -14.63 -27.50
CA ASP A 363 26.75 -16.04 -27.64
C ASP A 363 27.69 -16.99 -26.89
N LEU A 364 27.13 -18.10 -26.43
CA LEU A 364 27.90 -19.20 -25.83
C LEU A 364 28.65 -19.97 -26.91
N SER A 365 29.91 -20.33 -26.65
CA SER A 365 30.67 -21.27 -27.49
C SER A 365 30.04 -22.67 -27.48
N ALA A 366 30.32 -23.51 -28.47
CA ALA A 366 29.78 -24.87 -28.53
C ALA A 366 30.12 -25.71 -27.28
N GLU A 367 31.32 -25.55 -26.72
CA GLU A 367 31.71 -26.22 -25.48
C GLU A 367 30.90 -25.73 -24.27
N GLN A 368 30.66 -24.42 -24.18
CA GLN A 368 29.86 -23.82 -23.11
C GLN A 368 28.39 -24.26 -23.19
N GLN A 369 27.84 -24.32 -24.40
CA GLN A 369 26.48 -24.81 -24.65
C GLN A 369 26.33 -26.28 -24.22
N GLN A 370 27.29 -27.14 -24.60
CA GLN A 370 27.26 -28.55 -24.23
C GLN A 370 27.37 -28.73 -22.71
N PHE A 371 28.27 -27.99 -22.06
CA PHE A 371 28.42 -28.02 -20.60
C PHE A 371 27.10 -27.69 -19.87
N ILE A 372 26.36 -26.69 -20.32
CA ILE A 372 25.05 -26.36 -19.73
C ILE A 372 24.06 -27.49 -19.96
N LYS A 373 23.97 -28.04 -21.19
CA LYS A 373 23.06 -29.16 -21.50
C LYS A 373 23.32 -30.37 -20.60
N ASP A 374 24.58 -30.69 -20.36
CA ASP A 374 24.98 -31.81 -19.51
C ASP A 374 24.60 -31.60 -18.03
N MET A 375 24.46 -30.35 -17.59
CA MET A 375 24.00 -30.02 -16.23
C MET A 375 22.48 -30.06 -16.07
N VAL A 376 21.69 -29.82 -17.14
CA VAL A 376 20.22 -29.83 -17.08
C VAL A 376 19.68 -31.22 -17.46
N THR A 377 19.94 -32.21 -16.61
CA THR A 377 19.47 -33.59 -16.82
C THR A 377 17.99 -33.77 -16.55
N GLU A 378 17.48 -33.11 -15.51
CA GLU A 378 16.08 -33.15 -15.07
C GLU A 378 15.23 -32.07 -15.77
N ASP A 379 13.95 -31.98 -15.41
CA ASP A 379 13.02 -30.93 -15.89
C ASP A 379 13.54 -29.51 -15.63
N TYR A 380 14.30 -29.32 -14.55
CA TYR A 380 14.89 -28.05 -14.15
C TYR A 380 16.17 -28.26 -13.32
N VAL A 381 16.94 -27.20 -13.13
CA VAL A 381 18.12 -27.17 -12.26
C VAL A 381 18.30 -25.79 -11.64
N SER A 382 18.96 -25.73 -10.48
CA SER A 382 19.31 -24.49 -9.79
C SER A 382 20.23 -23.58 -10.64
N LEU A 383 19.78 -22.35 -10.91
CA LEU A 383 20.54 -21.34 -11.63
C LEU A 383 21.81 -20.92 -10.86
N PRO A 384 21.77 -20.68 -9.53
CA PRO A 384 22.98 -20.46 -8.74
C PRO A 384 24.01 -21.60 -8.88
N TYR A 385 23.55 -22.85 -8.85
CA TYR A 385 24.41 -24.02 -9.00
C TYR A 385 25.08 -24.07 -10.38
N VAL A 386 24.31 -23.95 -11.46
CA VAL A 386 24.86 -23.94 -12.84
C VAL A 386 25.87 -22.82 -13.01
N ARG A 387 25.61 -21.65 -12.44
CA ARG A 387 26.53 -20.50 -12.50
C ARG A 387 27.84 -20.73 -11.78
N ALA A 388 27.78 -21.24 -10.55
CA ALA A 388 28.98 -21.53 -9.78
C ALA A 388 29.88 -22.53 -10.54
N SER A 389 29.29 -23.60 -11.07
CA SER A 389 30.00 -24.59 -11.89
C SER A 389 30.54 -24.03 -13.20
N PHE A 390 29.78 -23.17 -13.88
CA PHE A 390 30.20 -22.53 -15.13
C PHE A 390 31.36 -21.56 -14.91
N ILE A 391 31.32 -20.77 -13.84
CA ILE A 391 32.42 -19.86 -13.44
C ILE A 391 33.68 -20.66 -13.08
N ALA A 392 33.52 -21.77 -12.34
CA ALA A 392 34.64 -22.62 -11.98
C ALA A 392 35.34 -23.22 -13.21
N LYS A 393 34.59 -23.55 -14.27
CA LYS A 393 35.13 -24.12 -15.51
C LYS A 393 35.70 -23.07 -16.48
N PHE A 394 34.98 -21.98 -16.72
CA PHE A 394 35.28 -21.03 -17.81
C PHE A 394 35.82 -19.67 -17.32
N GLY A 395 35.85 -19.42 -16.01
CA GLY A 395 36.32 -18.18 -15.41
C GLY A 395 35.20 -17.22 -14.98
N SER A 396 35.56 -16.25 -14.13
CA SER A 396 34.61 -15.32 -13.47
C SER A 396 33.87 -14.38 -14.43
N THR A 397 34.48 -14.01 -15.56
CA THR A 397 33.87 -13.15 -16.58
C THR A 397 32.76 -13.86 -17.36
N SER A 398 32.84 -15.19 -17.49
CA SER A 398 31.90 -16.00 -18.24
C SER A 398 30.55 -16.18 -17.54
N GLY A 399 30.47 -15.94 -16.23
CA GLY A 399 29.22 -16.06 -15.48
C GLY A 399 28.09 -15.18 -16.02
N ARG A 400 28.38 -14.06 -16.69
CA ARG A 400 27.38 -13.15 -17.28
C ARG A 400 26.67 -13.72 -18.50
N LEU A 401 27.24 -14.77 -19.10
CA LEU A 401 26.72 -15.41 -20.29
C LEU A 401 25.53 -16.31 -20.00
N ILE A 402 25.21 -16.65 -18.74
CA ILE A 402 24.04 -17.49 -18.41
C ILE A 402 22.82 -16.61 -18.16
N ASN A 403 22.00 -16.44 -19.19
CA ASN A 403 20.76 -15.66 -19.17
C ASN A 403 19.74 -16.25 -20.16
N ASP A 404 18.54 -15.67 -20.24
CA ASP A 404 17.46 -16.23 -21.07
C ASP A 404 17.81 -16.35 -22.55
N GLN A 405 18.54 -15.37 -23.09
CA GLN A 405 18.82 -15.32 -24.52
C GLN A 405 19.82 -16.39 -24.93
N THR A 406 20.84 -16.62 -24.11
CA THR A 406 21.85 -17.64 -24.38
C THR A 406 21.35 -19.05 -24.08
N LEU A 407 20.35 -19.18 -23.19
CA LEU A 407 19.69 -20.45 -22.87
C LEU A 407 18.58 -20.83 -23.86
N ALA A 408 17.89 -19.86 -24.46
CA ALA A 408 16.77 -20.11 -25.37
C ALA A 408 17.12 -21.02 -26.57
N PRO A 409 18.27 -20.85 -27.28
CA PRO A 409 18.69 -21.76 -28.34
C PRO A 409 18.94 -23.21 -27.87
N LEU A 410 19.19 -23.41 -26.57
CA LEU A 410 19.39 -24.73 -25.97
C LEU A 410 18.06 -25.39 -25.58
N GLY A 411 16.92 -24.74 -25.82
CA GLY A 411 15.62 -25.20 -25.35
C GLY A 411 15.42 -25.01 -23.85
N LEU A 412 16.10 -24.01 -23.26
CA LEU A 412 16.09 -23.72 -21.83
C LEU A 412 15.60 -22.29 -21.56
N GLU A 413 14.99 -22.05 -20.41
CA GLU A 413 14.53 -20.73 -19.97
C GLU A 413 14.81 -20.50 -18.48
N VAL A 414 14.92 -19.24 -18.05
CA VAL A 414 15.11 -18.91 -16.63
C VAL A 414 13.77 -18.56 -15.99
N SER A 415 13.38 -19.37 -14.99
CA SER A 415 12.28 -19.06 -14.08
C SER A 415 12.82 -18.76 -12.69
N ARG A 416 12.92 -17.45 -12.36
CA ARG A 416 13.55 -16.95 -11.13
C ARG A 416 14.98 -17.49 -10.95
N ASP A 417 15.16 -18.36 -9.95
CA ASP A 417 16.44 -18.97 -9.59
C ASP A 417 16.60 -20.39 -10.14
N LEU A 418 15.78 -20.77 -11.13
CA LEU A 418 15.82 -22.06 -11.81
C LEU A 418 16.05 -21.88 -13.32
N ILE A 419 16.81 -22.81 -13.91
CA ILE A 419 16.86 -23.05 -15.35
C ILE A 419 15.91 -24.22 -15.64
N VAL A 420 15.01 -24.03 -16.60
CA VAL A 420 13.90 -24.96 -16.88
C VAL A 420 13.95 -25.36 -18.35
N LYS A 421 13.65 -26.63 -18.65
CA LYS A 421 13.45 -27.05 -20.04
C LYS A 421 12.17 -26.44 -20.60
N LYS A 422 12.24 -25.92 -21.82
CA LYS A 422 11.11 -25.26 -22.48
C LYS A 422 9.93 -26.22 -22.61
N GLY A 423 8.75 -25.77 -22.18
CA GLY A 423 7.50 -26.55 -22.23
C GLY A 423 7.25 -27.45 -21.03
N VAL A 424 8.15 -27.47 -20.03
CA VAL A 424 7.92 -28.15 -18.75
C VAL A 424 6.88 -27.39 -17.92
N ASP A 425 5.95 -28.13 -17.34
CA ASP A 425 5.06 -27.62 -16.29
C ASP A 425 5.76 -27.78 -14.93
N LEU A 426 6.42 -26.71 -14.47
CA LEU A 426 7.16 -26.71 -13.21
C LEU A 426 6.31 -27.12 -12.02
N ARG A 427 5.04 -26.72 -11.99
CA ARG A 427 4.15 -27.09 -10.89
C ARG A 427 3.99 -28.60 -10.83
N LYS A 428 3.75 -29.24 -11.97
CA LYS A 428 3.66 -30.69 -12.06
C LYS A 428 4.98 -31.38 -11.70
N SER A 429 6.11 -30.83 -12.13
CA SER A 429 7.44 -31.36 -11.75
C SER A 429 7.67 -31.27 -10.23
N PHE A 430 7.25 -30.18 -9.58
CA PHE A 430 7.31 -30.07 -8.11
C PHE A 430 6.33 -31.02 -7.41
N GLU A 431 5.11 -31.18 -7.93
CA GLU A 431 4.15 -32.17 -7.41
C GLU A 431 4.74 -33.58 -7.49
N ASN A 432 5.37 -33.96 -8.60
CA ASN A 432 6.07 -35.25 -8.74
C ASN A 432 7.24 -35.39 -7.75
N LEU A 433 8.06 -34.34 -7.59
CA LEU A 433 9.14 -34.33 -6.61
C LEU A 433 8.60 -34.55 -5.20
N LEU A 434 7.56 -33.83 -4.79
CA LEU A 434 6.93 -33.97 -3.48
C LEU A 434 6.39 -35.39 -3.29
N MET A 435 5.63 -35.90 -4.26
CA MET A 435 5.03 -37.24 -4.20
C MET A 435 6.05 -38.38 -4.27
N SER A 436 7.29 -38.12 -4.69
CA SER A 436 8.39 -39.10 -4.66
C SER A 436 9.01 -39.30 -3.27
N ARG A 437 8.57 -38.53 -2.27
CA ARG A 437 9.13 -38.52 -0.91
C ARG A 437 8.08 -38.95 0.11
N ASP A 438 8.45 -39.88 0.97
CA ASP A 438 7.64 -40.20 2.16
C ASP A 438 7.70 -39.07 3.20
N SER A 439 8.85 -38.39 3.29
CA SER A 439 9.08 -37.20 4.10
C SER A 439 10.16 -36.30 3.48
N PHE A 440 10.12 -35.01 3.80
CA PHE A 440 11.13 -34.03 3.36
C PHE A 440 11.19 -32.83 4.30
N ALA A 441 12.28 -32.07 4.23
CA ALA A 441 12.45 -30.82 4.94
C ALA A 441 12.97 -29.72 4.01
N TYR A 442 12.62 -28.48 4.29
CA TYR A 442 13.22 -27.34 3.60
C TYR A 442 14.74 -27.31 3.81
N GLY A 443 15.49 -27.00 2.75
CA GLY A 443 16.94 -27.06 2.72
C GLY A 443 17.53 -28.45 2.43
N ALA A 444 16.72 -29.51 2.42
CA ALA A 444 17.17 -30.84 2.01
C ALA A 444 17.44 -30.89 0.49
N PRO A 445 18.20 -31.89 -0.01
CA PRO A 445 18.43 -32.05 -1.45
C PRO A 445 17.14 -32.08 -2.27
N GLY A 446 17.03 -31.20 -3.26
CA GLY A 446 15.81 -30.99 -4.07
C GLY A 446 14.84 -29.94 -3.50
N PHE A 447 15.05 -29.49 -2.26
CA PHE A 447 14.22 -28.51 -1.54
C PHE A 447 15.02 -27.29 -1.09
N GLY A 448 16.00 -26.87 -1.90
CA GLY A 448 16.76 -25.64 -1.69
C GLY A 448 15.92 -24.37 -1.83
N ASP A 449 16.51 -23.22 -1.48
CA ASP A 449 15.84 -21.90 -1.48
C ASP A 449 15.23 -21.54 -2.84
N GLU A 450 15.89 -21.93 -3.94
CA GLU A 450 15.44 -21.72 -5.31
C GLU A 450 14.13 -22.45 -5.63
N VAL A 451 13.88 -23.59 -4.97
CA VAL A 451 12.66 -24.39 -5.13
C VAL A 451 11.58 -23.89 -4.17
N ILE A 452 11.86 -23.81 -2.87
CA ILE A 452 10.85 -23.50 -1.84
C ILE A 452 10.28 -22.08 -1.96
N ASN A 453 11.06 -21.15 -2.52
CA ASN A 453 10.61 -19.78 -2.79
C ASN A 453 9.96 -19.60 -4.16
N HIS A 454 9.93 -20.65 -4.98
CA HIS A 454 9.26 -20.63 -6.26
C HIS A 454 7.73 -20.64 -6.08
N GLN A 455 7.02 -19.83 -6.88
CA GLN A 455 5.57 -19.71 -6.74
C GLN A 455 4.85 -21.02 -7.04
N ASP A 456 5.26 -21.73 -8.10
CA ASP A 456 4.66 -23.01 -8.46
C ASP A 456 4.87 -24.09 -7.40
N PHE A 457 6.03 -24.11 -6.73
CA PHE A 457 6.25 -24.99 -5.59
C PHE A 457 5.29 -24.68 -4.44
N ARG A 458 5.16 -23.38 -4.09
CA ARG A 458 4.22 -22.93 -3.04
C ARG A 458 2.78 -23.30 -3.34
N LEU A 459 2.38 -23.25 -4.62
CA LEU A 459 1.05 -23.67 -5.06
C LEU A 459 0.88 -25.20 -5.02
N ALA A 460 1.90 -25.95 -5.44
CA ALA A 460 1.91 -27.42 -5.38
C ALA A 460 1.75 -27.92 -3.95
N ILE A 461 2.65 -27.53 -3.03
CA ILE A 461 2.63 -27.99 -1.64
C ILE A 461 1.35 -27.55 -0.91
N ALA A 462 0.85 -26.32 -1.15
CA ALA A 462 -0.37 -25.83 -0.51
C ALA A 462 -1.60 -26.69 -0.83
N GLN A 463 -1.69 -27.23 -2.05
CA GLN A 463 -2.77 -28.14 -2.43
C GLN A 463 -2.65 -29.50 -1.72
N LEU A 464 -1.43 -30.02 -1.60
CA LEU A 464 -1.17 -31.30 -0.94
C LEU A 464 -1.42 -31.22 0.57
N LEU A 465 -1.07 -30.11 1.22
CA LEU A 465 -1.36 -29.86 2.64
C LEU A 465 -2.89 -29.76 2.88
N ARG A 466 -3.61 -29.02 2.04
CA ARG A 466 -5.09 -28.91 2.13
C ARG A 466 -5.81 -30.25 2.01
N ASN A 467 -5.26 -31.18 1.24
CA ASN A 467 -5.85 -32.49 1.04
C ASN A 467 -5.38 -33.54 2.08
N PHE A 468 -4.54 -33.13 3.04
CA PHE A 468 -3.82 -34.03 3.96
C PHE A 468 -3.04 -35.12 3.22
N THR A 469 -2.51 -34.83 2.03
CA THR A 469 -1.54 -35.72 1.39
C THR A 469 -0.19 -35.64 2.11
N PHE A 470 0.18 -34.42 2.52
CA PHE A 470 1.30 -34.16 3.41
C PHE A 470 0.81 -33.39 4.64
N ILE A 471 1.56 -33.49 5.73
CA ILE A 471 1.34 -32.78 6.98
C ILE A 471 2.69 -32.19 7.39
N GLU A 472 2.69 -30.92 7.80
CA GLU A 472 3.87 -30.34 8.44
C GLU A 472 3.98 -30.94 9.84
N CYS A 473 5.03 -31.70 10.12
CA CYS A 473 5.19 -32.42 11.39
C CYS A 473 6.18 -31.75 12.34
N ASN A 474 7.10 -30.97 11.81
CA ASN A 474 7.96 -30.04 12.52
C ASN A 474 8.13 -28.79 11.67
N HIS A 475 8.58 -27.67 12.24
CA HIS A 475 8.73 -26.43 11.46
C HIS A 475 9.56 -26.65 10.16
N GLY A 476 8.92 -26.49 9.00
CA GLY A 476 9.55 -26.68 7.68
C GLY A 476 9.86 -28.14 7.31
N SER A 477 9.33 -29.12 8.05
CA SER A 477 9.47 -30.55 7.81
C SER A 477 8.11 -31.20 7.62
N PHE A 478 8.03 -32.12 6.66
CA PHE A 478 6.77 -32.66 6.16
C PHE A 478 6.84 -34.17 6.04
N ILE A 479 5.72 -34.81 6.32
CA ILE A 479 5.53 -36.26 6.20
C ILE A 479 4.26 -36.55 5.42
N SER A 480 4.28 -37.56 4.56
CA SER A 480 3.10 -37.99 3.82
C SER A 480 2.14 -38.74 4.73
N LEU A 481 0.83 -38.56 4.52
CA LEU A 481 -0.19 -39.30 5.27
C LEU A 481 -0.10 -40.80 4.99
N LYS A 482 0.28 -41.18 3.76
CA LYS A 482 0.51 -42.58 3.41
C LYS A 482 1.56 -43.21 4.32
N HIS A 483 2.69 -42.52 4.51
CA HIS A 483 3.76 -43.04 5.37
C HIS A 483 3.33 -43.10 6.84
N LEU A 484 2.57 -42.11 7.34
CA LEU A 484 1.99 -42.16 8.69
C LEU A 484 1.00 -43.31 8.88
N GLU A 485 0.20 -43.62 7.88
CA GLU A 485 -0.73 -44.75 7.92
C GLU A 485 0.03 -46.08 7.98
N GLU A 486 1.13 -46.20 7.22
CA GLU A 486 1.97 -47.40 7.18
C GLU A 486 2.85 -47.58 8.43
N SER A 487 3.36 -46.48 9.01
CA SER A 487 4.30 -46.53 10.13
C SER A 487 3.63 -46.58 11.51
N VAL A 488 2.57 -45.80 11.70
CA VAL A 488 1.91 -45.62 13.01
C VAL A 488 0.38 -45.78 12.95
N GLY A 489 -0.17 -46.18 11.81
CA GLY A 489 -1.60 -46.46 11.67
C GLY A 489 -2.51 -45.22 11.64
N ILE A 490 -1.95 -44.02 11.52
CA ILE A 490 -2.73 -42.78 11.48
C ILE A 490 -3.37 -42.58 10.13
N ARG A 491 -4.70 -42.43 10.13
CA ARG A 491 -5.53 -42.21 8.94
C ARG A 491 -6.13 -40.81 8.95
N ARG A 492 -6.65 -40.39 7.80
CA ARG A 492 -7.32 -39.09 7.64
C ARG A 492 -8.46 -38.86 8.65
N ILE A 493 -9.16 -39.92 9.06
CA ILE A 493 -10.24 -39.84 10.05
C ILE A 493 -9.71 -39.42 11.43
N ASP A 494 -8.47 -39.79 11.77
CA ASP A 494 -7.85 -39.45 13.04
C ASP A 494 -7.47 -37.96 13.09
N LEU A 495 -6.94 -37.43 11.99
CA LEU A 495 -6.70 -35.98 11.82
C LEU A 495 -8.00 -35.18 11.89
N SER A 496 -9.04 -35.70 11.24
CA SER A 496 -10.36 -35.08 11.21
C SER A 496 -11.01 -35.11 12.61
N SER A 497 -10.79 -36.18 13.38
CA SER A 497 -11.26 -36.27 14.77
C SER A 497 -10.57 -35.26 15.68
N TYR A 498 -9.27 -34.99 15.49
CA TYR A 498 -8.55 -33.95 16.22
C TYR A 498 -9.11 -32.56 15.89
N ALA A 499 -9.26 -32.24 14.61
CA ALA A 499 -9.86 -30.98 14.16
C ALA A 499 -11.25 -30.77 14.77
N TYR A 500 -12.11 -31.79 14.75
CA TYR A 500 -13.44 -31.72 15.35
C TYR A 500 -13.39 -31.53 16.87
N ALA A 501 -12.49 -32.23 17.57
CA ALA A 501 -12.30 -32.08 19.01
C ALA A 501 -11.86 -30.66 19.39
N VAL A 502 -10.95 -30.06 18.62
CA VAL A 502 -10.56 -28.64 18.78
C VAL A 502 -11.74 -27.70 18.55
N SER A 503 -12.53 -27.94 17.50
CA SER A 503 -13.73 -27.12 17.22
C SER A 503 -14.77 -27.19 18.34
N GLY A 504 -14.94 -28.36 18.97
CA GLY A 504 -15.85 -28.56 20.10
C GLY A 504 -15.37 -27.89 21.40
N ARG A 505 -14.07 -27.63 21.54
CA ARG A 505 -13.45 -27.02 22.73
C ARG A 505 -13.24 -25.51 22.62
N THR A 506 -13.45 -24.93 21.44
CA THR A 506 -13.15 -23.52 21.17
C THR A 506 -14.41 -22.71 20.99
N GLU A 507 -14.44 -21.50 21.55
CA GLU A 507 -15.60 -20.61 21.49
C GLU A 507 -15.46 -19.55 20.38
N PRO A 508 -16.57 -19.11 19.75
CA PRO A 508 -16.55 -17.98 18.83
C PRO A 508 -15.98 -16.70 19.47
N GLY A 509 -15.06 -16.04 18.78
CA GLY A 509 -14.43 -14.79 19.23
C GLY A 509 -13.31 -14.96 20.25
N VAL A 510 -13.03 -16.17 20.73
CA VAL A 510 -11.94 -16.45 21.69
C VAL A 510 -10.69 -16.91 20.93
N PRO A 511 -9.55 -16.21 21.07
CA PRO A 511 -8.26 -16.67 20.56
C PRO A 511 -7.78 -17.93 21.26
N PHE A 512 -7.15 -18.83 20.51
CA PHE A 512 -6.54 -20.04 21.06
C PHE A 512 -5.30 -20.46 20.25
N THR A 513 -4.42 -21.22 20.90
CA THR A 513 -3.31 -21.98 20.32
C THR A 513 -3.44 -23.44 20.73
N VAL A 514 -2.60 -24.32 20.18
CA VAL A 514 -2.52 -25.71 20.67
C VAL A 514 -2.10 -25.70 22.15
N ALA A 515 -1.07 -24.93 22.50
CA ALA A 515 -0.60 -24.78 23.88
C ALA A 515 -1.70 -24.28 24.84
N SER A 516 -2.50 -23.27 24.46
CA SER A 516 -3.59 -22.79 25.33
C SER A 516 -4.65 -23.85 25.57
N LEU A 517 -4.94 -24.69 24.57
CA LEU A 517 -5.86 -25.81 24.73
C LEU A 517 -5.26 -26.87 25.66
N ARG A 518 -3.96 -27.17 25.56
CA ARG A 518 -3.26 -28.09 26.49
C ARG A 518 -3.32 -27.59 27.93
N ASN A 519 -3.08 -26.29 28.14
CA ASN A 519 -3.19 -25.67 29.46
C ASN A 519 -4.60 -25.79 30.06
N GLN A 520 -5.62 -25.95 29.22
CA GLN A 520 -7.02 -26.20 29.63
C GLN A 520 -7.35 -27.70 29.76
N GLY A 521 -6.36 -28.58 29.70
CA GLY A 521 -6.51 -30.03 29.82
C GLY A 521 -7.02 -30.71 28.54
N PHE A 522 -6.79 -30.12 27.36
CA PHE A 522 -7.10 -30.79 26.10
C PHE A 522 -6.09 -31.90 25.80
N GLU A 523 -6.61 -33.12 25.64
CA GLU A 523 -5.85 -34.31 25.26
C GLU A 523 -6.53 -35.01 24.08
N HIS A 524 -5.72 -35.64 23.23
CA HIS A 524 -6.20 -36.39 22.08
C HIS A 524 -5.29 -37.60 21.83
N LYS A 525 -5.82 -38.66 21.20
CA LYS A 525 -5.03 -39.85 20.85
C LYS A 525 -3.82 -39.60 19.93
N LEU A 526 -3.75 -38.43 19.28
CA LEU A 526 -2.62 -38.07 18.42
C LEU A 526 -1.40 -37.63 19.22
N ASP A 527 -1.55 -37.40 20.53
CA ASP A 527 -0.47 -36.91 21.40
C ASP A 527 0.59 -37.98 21.57
N ALA A 528 0.17 -39.22 21.84
CA ALA A 528 1.06 -40.36 21.92
C ALA A 528 1.83 -40.59 20.61
N VAL A 529 1.19 -40.34 19.45
CA VAL A 529 1.83 -40.47 18.14
C VAL A 529 2.82 -39.35 17.88
N ALA A 530 2.49 -38.11 18.27
CA ALA A 530 3.40 -37.00 18.17
C ALA A 530 4.65 -37.23 19.04
N GLU A 531 4.47 -37.74 20.26
CA GLU A 531 5.56 -38.10 21.16
C GLU A 531 6.43 -39.23 20.60
N GLU A 532 5.82 -40.32 20.12
CA GLU A 532 6.55 -41.45 19.52
C GLU A 532 7.34 -41.05 18.26
N CYS A 533 6.76 -40.18 17.43
CA CYS A 533 7.38 -39.71 16.19
C CYS A 533 8.32 -38.51 16.38
N GLY A 534 8.35 -37.89 17.56
CA GLY A 534 9.10 -36.65 17.81
C GLY A 534 8.59 -35.45 17.00
N PHE A 535 7.26 -35.29 16.93
CA PHE A 535 6.60 -34.14 16.30
C PHE A 535 6.37 -33.01 17.29
N ASP A 536 6.56 -31.78 16.83
CA ASP A 536 6.28 -30.55 17.58
C ASP A 536 4.86 -30.03 17.32
N ASP A 537 4.53 -28.88 17.91
CA ASP A 537 3.21 -28.25 17.79
C ASP A 537 2.83 -27.90 16.33
N ALA A 538 3.80 -27.81 15.40
CA ALA A 538 3.51 -27.60 13.98
C ALA A 538 2.64 -28.72 13.41
N PHE A 539 2.76 -29.96 13.93
CA PHE A 539 1.89 -31.07 13.56
C PHE A 539 0.41 -30.76 13.85
N PHE A 540 0.13 -30.34 15.07
CA PHE A 540 -1.22 -30.00 15.49
C PHE A 540 -1.73 -28.74 14.81
N ASP A 541 -0.88 -27.71 14.67
CA ASP A 541 -1.21 -26.50 13.93
C ASP A 541 -1.59 -26.81 12.48
N SER A 542 -0.84 -27.68 11.80
CA SER A 542 -1.14 -28.10 10.43
C SER A 542 -2.53 -28.74 10.33
N ILE A 543 -2.89 -29.59 11.29
CA ILE A 543 -4.22 -30.21 11.36
C ILE A 543 -5.31 -29.16 11.57
N VAL A 544 -5.12 -28.17 12.45
CA VAL A 544 -6.11 -27.09 12.67
C VAL A 544 -6.24 -26.21 11.43
N VAL A 545 -5.12 -25.84 10.81
CA VAL A 545 -5.01 -24.98 9.62
C VAL A 545 -5.74 -25.55 8.41
N TYR A 546 -5.70 -26.86 8.21
CA TYR A 546 -6.23 -27.54 7.02
C TYR A 546 -7.45 -28.42 7.27
N GLY A 547 -7.67 -28.85 8.53
CA GLY A 547 -8.76 -29.76 8.90
C GLY A 547 -10.07 -29.08 9.26
N LEU A 548 -10.03 -27.78 9.59
CA LEU A 548 -11.24 -27.01 9.87
C LEU A 548 -11.66 -26.14 8.68
N PRO A 549 -12.97 -26.02 8.40
CA PRO A 549 -13.44 -25.19 7.29
C PRO A 549 -12.91 -23.75 7.41
N GLN A 550 -12.31 -23.20 6.35
CA GLN A 550 -11.68 -21.87 6.36
C GLN A 550 -12.65 -20.71 6.65
N GLU A 551 -13.95 -20.96 6.50
CA GLU A 551 -15.00 -20.00 6.83
C GLU A 551 -15.25 -19.92 8.35
N GLN A 552 -14.82 -20.93 9.11
CA GLN A 552 -15.08 -21.06 10.54
C GLN A 552 -13.90 -20.65 11.42
N ILE A 553 -12.67 -20.68 10.90
CA ILE A 553 -11.45 -20.31 11.64
C ILE A 553 -10.61 -19.30 10.88
N ARG A 554 -10.25 -18.24 11.59
CA ARG A 554 -9.26 -17.24 11.18
C ARG A 554 -7.97 -17.48 11.95
N ARG A 555 -6.86 -17.07 11.35
CA ARG A 555 -5.54 -17.26 11.95
C ARG A 555 -4.64 -16.06 11.71
N THR A 556 -3.72 -15.86 12.63
CA THR A 556 -2.59 -14.96 12.49
C THR A 556 -1.33 -15.68 12.97
N ARG A 557 -0.16 -15.12 12.65
CA ARG A 557 1.12 -15.66 13.13
C ARG A 557 1.76 -14.61 14.03
N PHE A 558 1.97 -14.96 15.28
CA PHE A 558 2.52 -14.07 16.31
C PHE A 558 3.69 -14.77 16.99
N GLY A 559 4.85 -14.13 17.06
CA GLY A 559 6.06 -14.79 17.59
C GLY A 559 6.54 -16.01 16.81
N GLY A 560 6.02 -16.24 15.59
CA GLY A 560 6.28 -17.47 14.83
C GLY A 560 5.28 -18.60 15.09
N THR A 561 4.37 -18.46 16.05
CA THR A 561 3.32 -19.44 16.41
C THR A 561 1.99 -19.08 15.75
N TYR A 562 1.18 -20.07 15.37
CA TYR A 562 -0.18 -19.79 14.91
C TYR A 562 -1.11 -19.51 16.08
N MET A 563 -1.83 -18.38 15.98
CA MET A 563 -2.99 -18.11 16.82
C MET A 563 -4.25 -18.21 15.98
N PHE A 564 -5.25 -18.90 16.50
CA PHE A 564 -6.51 -19.15 15.84
C PHE A 564 -7.65 -18.44 16.56
N CYS A 565 -8.70 -18.08 15.81
CA CYS A 565 -9.93 -17.56 16.38
C CYS A 565 -11.12 -17.93 15.50
N ARG A 566 -12.20 -18.41 16.11
CA ARG A 566 -13.46 -18.69 15.43
C ARG A 566 -14.26 -17.39 15.28
N LYS A 567 -14.08 -16.66 14.19
CA LYS A 567 -14.80 -15.39 13.95
C LYS A 567 -15.03 -15.09 12.48
N GLU A 568 -16.03 -14.25 12.22
CA GLU A 568 -16.20 -13.61 10.92
C GLU A 568 -15.12 -12.54 10.67
N GLY A 569 -14.87 -12.22 9.40
CA GLY A 569 -13.87 -11.22 9.02
C GLY A 569 -12.44 -11.70 9.22
N SER A 570 -11.54 -10.78 9.59
CA SER A 570 -10.11 -11.05 9.82
C SER A 570 -9.78 -11.27 11.29
N PHE A 571 -8.67 -11.98 11.51
CA PHE A 571 -8.01 -12.09 12.81
C PHE A 571 -6.55 -11.70 12.64
N SER A 572 -6.15 -10.65 13.35
CA SER A 572 -4.83 -10.03 13.30
C SER A 572 -4.12 -10.16 14.64
N ILE A 573 -2.81 -9.90 14.66
CA ILE A 573 -2.02 -9.83 15.90
C ILE A 573 -2.64 -8.79 16.85
N ALA A 574 -3.08 -7.65 16.31
CA ALA A 574 -3.71 -6.61 17.11
C ALA A 574 -5.04 -7.07 17.74
N ASP A 575 -5.83 -7.92 17.06
CA ASP A 575 -7.03 -8.53 17.67
C ASP A 575 -6.68 -9.47 18.84
N ALA A 576 -5.57 -10.22 18.74
CA ALA A 576 -5.11 -11.11 19.81
C ALA A 576 -4.64 -10.31 21.03
N VAL A 577 -3.79 -9.30 20.81
CA VAL A 577 -3.31 -8.38 21.86
C VAL A 577 -4.47 -7.65 22.54
N GLU A 578 -5.43 -7.16 21.73
CA GLU A 578 -6.64 -6.51 22.25
C GLU A 578 -7.46 -7.44 23.15
N TYR A 579 -7.63 -8.70 22.75
CA TYR A 579 -8.36 -9.68 23.55
C TYR A 579 -7.69 -9.90 24.92
N VAL A 580 -6.38 -10.19 24.94
CA VAL A 580 -5.65 -10.47 26.19
C VAL A 580 -5.63 -9.25 27.11
N ALA A 581 -5.35 -8.05 26.57
CA ALA A 581 -5.35 -6.81 27.34
C ALA A 581 -6.73 -6.49 27.93
N LYS A 582 -7.82 -6.75 27.20
CA LYS A 582 -9.19 -6.55 27.72
C LYS A 582 -9.56 -7.52 28.83
N GLN A 583 -9.04 -8.75 28.81
CA GLN A 583 -9.28 -9.74 29.86
C GLN A 583 -8.53 -9.41 31.16
N LYS A 584 -7.28 -8.95 31.04
CA LYS A 584 -6.42 -8.66 32.21
C LYS A 584 -6.60 -7.24 32.75
N GLY A 585 -7.09 -6.30 31.94
CA GLY A 585 -7.20 -4.87 32.29
C GLY A 585 -5.90 -4.12 31.98
N PRO A 586 -5.64 -2.96 32.64
CA PRO A 586 -4.33 -2.33 32.62
C PRO A 586 -3.22 -3.33 32.93
N ILE A 587 -2.28 -3.52 32.01
CA ILE A 587 -1.22 -4.54 32.11
C ILE A 587 0.11 -3.97 31.63
N GLU A 588 1.21 -4.29 32.32
CA GLU A 588 2.56 -3.94 31.88
C GLU A 588 2.93 -4.70 30.60
N VAL A 589 3.75 -4.09 29.74
CA VAL A 589 4.18 -4.75 28.49
C VAL A 589 4.92 -6.06 28.78
N GLY A 590 5.73 -6.09 29.85
CA GLY A 590 6.39 -7.30 30.34
C GLY A 590 5.39 -8.40 30.71
N ASP A 591 4.44 -8.10 31.58
CA ASP A 591 3.39 -9.04 32.00
C ASP A 591 2.53 -9.54 30.82
N LEU A 592 2.34 -8.70 29.80
CA LEU A 592 1.61 -9.08 28.61
C LEU A 592 2.42 -10.07 27.74
N ILE A 593 3.73 -9.88 27.63
CA ILE A 593 4.64 -10.85 26.99
C ILE A 593 4.57 -12.18 27.74
N ASP A 594 4.67 -12.15 29.06
CA ASP A 594 4.59 -13.34 29.91
C ASP A 594 3.22 -14.03 29.76
N ALA A 595 2.12 -13.28 29.71
CA ALA A 595 0.80 -13.85 29.46
C ALA A 595 0.71 -14.55 28.09
N PHE A 596 1.30 -14.00 27.02
CA PHE A 596 1.35 -14.67 25.73
C PHE A 596 2.21 -15.94 25.76
N GLN A 597 3.31 -15.91 26.48
CA GLN A 597 4.19 -17.06 26.64
C GLN A 597 3.51 -18.18 27.45
N ASP A 598 2.97 -17.84 28.61
CA ASP A 598 2.44 -18.79 29.59
C ASP A 598 1.06 -19.31 29.18
N ASP A 599 0.14 -18.42 28.79
CA ASP A 599 -1.24 -18.81 28.49
C ASP A 599 -1.37 -19.38 27.07
N TYR A 600 -0.50 -18.97 26.14
CA TYR A 600 -0.64 -19.31 24.71
C TYR A 600 0.58 -19.97 24.07
N GLY A 601 1.74 -20.10 24.75
CA GLY A 601 2.96 -20.64 24.15
C GLY A 601 3.54 -19.75 23.04
N VAL A 602 3.27 -18.44 23.10
CA VAL A 602 3.64 -17.47 22.06
C VAL A 602 4.80 -16.59 22.54
N VAL A 603 6.00 -16.83 22.01
CA VAL A 603 7.20 -16.05 22.35
C VAL A 603 7.21 -14.74 21.55
N VAL A 604 7.05 -13.61 22.22
CA VAL A 604 6.99 -12.28 21.58
C VAL A 604 7.87 -11.25 22.28
N THR A 605 8.17 -10.16 21.58
CA THR A 605 8.97 -9.06 22.14
C THR A 605 8.11 -7.82 22.39
N ALA A 606 8.63 -6.88 23.19
CA ALA A 606 8.00 -5.57 23.39
C ALA A 606 7.79 -4.82 22.06
N TYR A 607 8.70 -4.99 21.09
CA TYR A 607 8.53 -4.44 19.75
C TYR A 607 7.28 -4.99 19.05
N ASP A 608 7.02 -6.30 19.18
CA ASP A 608 5.87 -6.93 18.56
C ASP A 608 4.55 -6.47 19.20
N ILE A 609 4.52 -6.30 20.52
CA ILE A 609 3.39 -5.72 21.28
C ILE A 609 3.13 -4.28 20.84
N ASN A 610 4.16 -3.44 20.84
CA ASN A 610 4.04 -2.03 20.46
C ASN A 610 3.55 -1.85 19.02
N ARG A 611 3.99 -2.72 18.10
CA ARG A 611 3.47 -2.72 16.73
C ARG A 611 1.98 -3.06 16.69
N ALA A 612 1.54 -4.02 17.49
CA ALA A 612 0.15 -4.45 17.53
C ALA A 612 -0.78 -3.41 18.15
N VAL A 613 -0.34 -2.70 19.18
CA VAL A 613 -1.13 -1.66 19.86
C VAL A 613 -1.47 -0.49 18.94
N ASN A 614 -0.54 -0.09 18.05
CA ASN A 614 -0.75 1.03 17.12
C ASN A 614 -1.85 0.80 16.08
N ASP A 615 -2.25 -0.45 15.82
CA ASP A 615 -3.23 -0.80 14.79
C ASP A 615 -4.70 -0.80 15.29
N LYS A 616 -4.94 -0.65 16.60
CA LYS A 616 -6.26 -0.78 17.25
C LYS A 616 -6.50 0.32 18.28
N ASP A 617 -7.74 0.44 18.78
CA ASP A 617 -8.15 1.42 19.80
C ASP A 617 -7.56 1.17 21.21
N LEU A 618 -6.49 0.36 21.32
CA LEU A 618 -5.69 0.21 22.53
C LEU A 618 -4.87 1.47 22.78
N PHE A 619 -4.52 1.72 24.04
CA PHE A 619 -3.69 2.85 24.42
C PHE A 619 -2.42 2.36 25.11
N HIS A 620 -1.27 2.64 24.49
CA HIS A 620 0.03 2.44 25.14
C HIS A 620 0.38 3.67 25.97
N ASN A 621 0.59 3.49 27.27
CA ASN A 621 1.14 4.51 28.15
C ASN A 621 2.66 4.32 28.24
N GLU A 622 3.40 5.09 27.44
CA GLU A 622 4.86 5.00 27.35
C GLU A 622 5.57 5.30 28.69
N ASP A 623 5.01 6.19 29.52
CA ASP A 623 5.62 6.57 30.79
C ASP A 623 5.53 5.44 31.84
N LEU A 624 4.50 4.60 31.74
CA LEU A 624 4.27 3.47 32.64
C LEU A 624 4.69 2.12 32.02
N ASP A 625 5.05 2.09 30.73
CA ASP A 625 5.24 0.87 29.94
C ASP A 625 4.05 -0.10 30.04
N MET A 626 2.82 0.45 29.96
CA MET A 626 1.58 -0.29 30.13
C MET A 626 0.65 -0.20 28.93
N VAL A 627 0.00 -1.32 28.61
CA VAL A 627 -1.08 -1.40 27.63
C VAL A 627 -2.43 -1.27 28.33
N MET A 628 -3.21 -0.30 27.87
CA MET A 628 -4.54 0.02 28.39
C MET A 628 -5.61 -0.36 27.35
N PRO A 629 -6.78 -0.88 27.77
CA PRO A 629 -7.85 -1.22 26.85
C PRO A 629 -8.34 -0.06 25.96
N ASN A 630 -8.23 1.18 26.45
CA ASN A 630 -8.51 2.42 25.73
C ASN A 630 -7.99 3.64 26.51
N LYS A 631 -8.13 4.85 25.95
CA LYS A 631 -7.72 6.12 26.59
C LYS A 631 -8.47 6.45 27.88
N GLU A 632 -9.73 6.05 27.99
CA GLU A 632 -10.56 6.31 29.17
C GLU A 632 -10.09 5.48 30.36
N ALA A 633 -9.76 4.20 30.13
CA ALA A 633 -9.17 3.30 31.11
C ALA A 633 -7.83 3.83 31.63
N ASN A 634 -6.98 4.37 30.74
CA ASN A 634 -5.74 5.04 31.16
C ASN A 634 -6.00 6.23 32.09
N ALA A 635 -6.96 7.09 31.72
CA ALA A 635 -7.30 8.26 32.55
C ALA A 635 -7.86 7.87 33.92
N ALA A 636 -8.65 6.79 33.99
CA ALA A 636 -9.14 6.24 35.25
C ALA A 636 -7.99 5.69 36.11
N TYR A 637 -7.09 4.89 35.51
CA TYR A 637 -5.93 4.30 36.18
C TYR A 637 -4.99 5.37 36.76
N LEU A 638 -4.68 6.41 36.00
CA LEU A 638 -3.86 7.53 36.47
C LEU A 638 -4.51 8.31 37.64
N ARG A 639 -5.85 8.43 37.65
CA ARG A 639 -6.56 9.05 38.78
C ARG A 639 -6.47 8.21 40.05
N GLU A 640 -6.59 6.89 39.93
CA GLU A 640 -6.44 5.98 41.07
C GLU A 640 -5.02 6.00 41.64
N LEU A 641 -4.00 5.97 40.77
CA LEU A 641 -2.60 6.13 41.16
C LEU A 641 -2.35 7.46 41.89
N TYR A 642 -2.91 8.55 41.37
CA TYR A 642 -2.78 9.86 42.01
C TYR A 642 -3.45 9.91 43.39
N ILE A 643 -4.60 9.26 43.58
CA ILE A 643 -5.26 9.17 44.89
C ILE A 643 -4.42 8.33 45.86
N LYS A 644 -3.91 7.18 45.43
CA LYS A 644 -3.07 6.30 46.26
C LYS A 644 -1.74 6.94 46.67
N ASN A 645 -1.14 7.76 45.81
CA ASN A 645 0.14 8.41 46.11
C ASN A 645 -0.01 9.69 46.96
N ASN A 646 -1.24 10.19 47.15
CA ASN A 646 -1.54 11.36 47.98
C ASN A 646 -2.36 10.99 49.24
N GLN A 647 -2.47 9.70 49.55
CA GLN A 647 -2.90 9.16 50.84
C GLN A 647 -1.68 8.57 51.55
#